data_AF-A0A523U0B8-F1
#
_entry.id   AF-A0A523U0B8-F1
#
_cell.length_a   1.000
_cell.length_b   1.000
_cell.length_c   1.000
_cell.angle_alpha   90.00
_cell.angle_beta   90.00
_cell.angle_gamma   90.00
#
_symmetry.space_group_name_H-M   'P 1'
#
loop_
_entity.id
_entity.type
_entity.pdbx_description
1 polymer ?
#
loop_
_entity_poly.entity_id
_entity_poly.type
_entity_poly.pdbx_seq_one_letter_code
_entity_poly.pdbx_strand_id
1 'polypeptide(L)'
;MEIKAGDIMLKTRIVLLCASALLLCTAGFLAADDDSNTYVNKTYGFKIKRPGPGWKIQEKPSPENNRFDLYMIDPTSKAVVLVQVSPVIGDTDTTAYRDNKIMKLKDDPKYSNLKKGRKKIAGEKAPGLVVDTRDANGILYTLTQFYLARNSYLYTLQCYAHQKEYKKFSAAFEKTLKTFSFIKISTQTPQGLTGLAGRCGGEVEWLTDWETASKRAREEKKLIIVTAQFYSGFSMQAIDFARVGPFTDPDLIELAGERFIIMKLMKNSDVPFRSEHLYGMGANTFGRALLFVRPDGQVVGDTFSYNPFHLYDYAIETLNAHPEFTGNPVDKTGNRLLRAEAFLKRGELKRASELLENASTFRGLRLKASLFRRMRQGEKALEALKAAKSKKKSGMEAGFQMDEAILLMRMGKTKEAVAQFSKVIKKHPKSKRIPEAMYWLGACRRVLDDGYDKEELWEKLTEAHPASRWAWMAAASILLTGATGSRPARPEWPDEADLEAVRVRKQEAKSLQRIKEAEEEAVSFLLQNQKDDGSWFTPVELGGISDSSIPLRDAINALCGAALLEYRKNSEAAKAVTKSIKFLLKSHREKKKKEPGEYYMDYTCWSHSCMLMFFARCIEAGVGKKSALKSTMKELIKELEQKQRPGGGWSYYISANLSKGYKADDKSISFTTAGVALGLLEAKKSGVPVPREMLRKTLDCLENMRNPNGSFTYFYDHRNNAGRDNNLPGSSGRVPLCELALYRGKRGSLKRIRDGLDIFVRYRHGLSRQQGKALMHTGRHGQGSHYLLFDYFNAAGAVSELPKAERGKYRNTLYELVLGTRTVGGCYVDNPMMGHNCGTAMALLSFQYLKQ
;
A
#
# COMPACT_ATOMS: atom_id res chain seq x y z
N MET A 1 -12.48 -56.17 31.19
CA MET A 1 -12.77 -56.46 29.76
C MET A 1 -12.34 -55.26 28.94
N GLU A 2 -11.09 -55.27 28.50
CA GLU A 2 -10.55 -54.38 27.48
C GLU A 2 -11.04 -54.84 26.09
N ILE A 3 -11.46 -53.90 25.23
CA ILE A 3 -11.08 -53.91 23.81
C ILE A 3 -10.86 -52.46 23.37
N LYS A 4 -9.65 -52.22 22.84
CA LYS A 4 -9.11 -50.94 22.37
C LYS A 4 -9.72 -50.53 21.02
N ALA A 5 -10.28 -49.32 20.95
CA ALA A 5 -10.65 -48.64 19.70
C ALA A 5 -9.44 -47.95 19.01
N GLY A 6 -8.25 -48.53 19.14
CA GLY A 6 -6.98 -47.99 18.62
C GLY A 6 -6.47 -48.66 17.34
N ASP A 7 -7.07 -49.77 16.89
CA ASP A 7 -6.46 -50.65 15.89
C ASP A 7 -7.13 -50.67 14.49
N ILE A 8 -8.13 -49.82 14.24
CA ILE A 8 -8.86 -49.82 12.94
C ILE A 8 -8.45 -48.66 12.00
N MET A 9 -7.69 -47.66 12.47
CA MET A 9 -7.27 -46.52 11.62
C MET A 9 -5.81 -46.52 11.15
N LEU A 10 -5.09 -47.65 11.29
CA LEU A 10 -3.70 -47.77 10.81
C LEU A 10 -3.51 -48.61 9.53
N LYS A 11 -4.55 -49.30 9.03
CA LYS A 11 -4.42 -50.23 7.90
C LYS A 11 -4.75 -49.66 6.50
N THR A 12 -5.06 -48.36 6.38
CA THR A 12 -5.48 -47.77 5.07
C THR A 12 -4.71 -46.51 4.63
N ARG A 13 -3.57 -46.17 5.23
CA ARG A 13 -2.94 -44.83 5.02
C ARG A 13 -1.52 -44.78 4.45
N ILE A 14 -0.98 -45.88 3.91
CA ILE A 14 0.30 -45.86 3.17
C ILE A 14 0.10 -45.81 1.64
N VAL A 15 -1.13 -46.03 1.15
CA VAL A 15 -1.43 -46.19 -0.28
C VAL A 15 -1.49 -44.87 -1.08
N LEU A 16 -1.55 -43.70 -0.45
CA LEU A 16 -1.79 -42.43 -1.16
C LEU A 16 -0.55 -41.62 -1.55
N LEU A 17 0.67 -42.04 -1.18
CA LEU A 17 1.88 -41.23 -1.35
C LEU A 17 2.53 -41.29 -2.74
N CYS A 18 2.23 -42.30 -3.57
CA CYS A 18 2.70 -42.35 -4.98
C CYS A 18 1.59 -42.01 -5.99
N ALA A 19 0.32 -42.26 -5.67
CA ALA A 19 -0.79 -41.97 -6.59
C ALA A 19 -1.09 -40.46 -6.73
N SER A 20 -0.85 -39.66 -5.69
CA SER A 20 -1.15 -38.23 -5.70
C SER A 20 -0.14 -37.38 -6.48
N ALA A 21 1.05 -37.90 -6.81
CA ALA A 21 2.03 -37.20 -7.66
C ALA A 21 1.74 -37.35 -9.16
N LEU A 22 1.07 -38.43 -9.60
CA LEU A 22 0.79 -38.66 -11.03
C LEU A 22 -0.55 -38.09 -11.52
N LEU A 23 -1.52 -37.86 -10.63
CA LEU A 23 -2.79 -37.17 -10.96
C LEU A 23 -2.63 -35.65 -11.19
N LEU A 24 -1.42 -35.11 -11.03
CA LEU A 24 -1.15 -33.66 -11.08
C LEU A 24 -0.63 -33.14 -12.42
N CYS A 25 -0.63 -33.94 -13.49
CA CYS A 25 -0.21 -33.46 -14.82
C CYS A 25 -1.26 -32.62 -15.57
N THR A 26 -2.43 -32.31 -14.98
CA THR A 26 -3.49 -31.51 -15.63
C THR A 26 -3.95 -30.26 -14.87
N ALA A 27 -3.28 -29.88 -13.77
CA ALA A 27 -3.58 -28.65 -13.03
C ALA A 27 -2.51 -27.58 -13.30
N GLY A 28 -2.96 -26.36 -13.62
CA GLY A 28 -2.17 -25.27 -14.18
C GLY A 28 -0.84 -24.99 -13.47
N PHE A 29 0.22 -24.95 -14.27
CA PHE A 29 1.57 -24.59 -13.85
C PHE A 29 1.69 -23.06 -13.73
N LEU A 30 2.05 -22.56 -12.56
CA LEU A 30 2.66 -21.24 -12.42
C LEU A 30 4.16 -21.39 -12.65
N ALA A 31 4.67 -20.73 -13.70
CA ALA A 31 6.10 -20.58 -13.90
C ALA A 31 6.59 -19.44 -12.99
N ALA A 32 7.41 -19.75 -12.00
CA ALA A 32 8.23 -18.76 -11.32
C ALA A 32 9.50 -18.57 -12.15
N ASP A 33 9.56 -17.46 -12.90
CA ASP A 33 10.83 -16.91 -13.39
C ASP A 33 11.48 -16.20 -12.20
N ASP A 34 12.45 -16.86 -11.58
CA ASP A 34 13.37 -16.22 -10.64
C ASP A 34 14.79 -16.71 -10.96
N ASP A 35 15.66 -15.76 -11.26
CA ASP A 35 17.09 -15.96 -11.55
C ASP A 35 17.87 -16.33 -10.27
N SER A 36 17.20 -16.36 -9.12
CA SER A 36 17.71 -16.98 -7.91
C SER A 36 17.42 -18.49 -7.93
N ASN A 37 18.43 -19.31 -8.25
CA ASN A 37 18.32 -20.77 -8.19
C ASN A 37 18.04 -21.33 -6.77
N THR A 38 17.77 -20.49 -5.76
CA THR A 38 17.71 -20.84 -4.32
C THR A 38 16.33 -20.57 -3.74
N TYR A 39 15.65 -21.62 -3.28
CA TYR A 39 14.45 -21.52 -2.47
C TYR A 39 14.81 -21.30 -0.99
N VAL A 40 14.11 -20.38 -0.32
CA VAL A 40 14.31 -20.03 1.10
C VAL A 40 12.97 -20.09 1.83
N ASN A 41 12.88 -20.90 2.87
CA ASN A 41 11.70 -20.99 3.73
C ASN A 41 12.06 -20.55 5.16
N LYS A 42 11.66 -19.32 5.52
CA LYS A 42 11.92 -18.72 6.84
C LYS A 42 11.09 -19.38 7.96
N THR A 43 9.88 -19.86 7.65
CA THR A 43 8.98 -20.52 8.60
C THR A 43 9.57 -21.81 9.17
N TYR A 44 10.10 -22.66 8.28
CA TYR A 44 10.70 -23.94 8.61
C TYR A 44 12.24 -23.90 8.60
N GLY A 45 12.84 -22.70 8.55
CA GLY A 45 14.26 -22.54 8.78
C GLY A 45 15.19 -23.25 7.80
N PHE A 46 14.89 -23.30 6.50
CA PHE A 46 15.81 -23.91 5.54
C PHE A 46 15.92 -23.16 4.21
N LYS A 47 17.00 -23.42 3.47
CA LYS A 47 17.14 -23.03 2.07
C LYS A 47 17.75 -24.17 1.24
N ILE A 48 17.42 -24.23 -0.04
CA ILE A 48 17.88 -25.28 -0.98
C ILE A 48 17.81 -24.77 -2.42
N LYS A 49 18.75 -25.16 -3.29
CA LYS A 49 18.72 -24.79 -4.72
C LYS A 49 17.97 -25.81 -5.57
N ARG A 50 17.30 -25.36 -6.63
CA ARG A 50 16.72 -26.28 -7.63
C ARG A 50 17.82 -27.01 -8.43
N PRO A 51 17.57 -28.23 -8.94
CA PRO A 51 18.60 -28.99 -9.65
C PRO A 51 19.10 -28.36 -10.96
N GLY A 52 18.25 -27.58 -11.62
CA GLY A 52 18.58 -26.82 -12.83
C GLY A 52 17.45 -25.87 -13.26
N PRO A 53 17.69 -25.00 -14.25
CA PRO A 53 16.75 -23.95 -14.66
C PRO A 53 15.41 -24.48 -15.21
N GLY A 54 15.38 -25.69 -15.77
CA GLY A 54 14.15 -26.31 -16.29
C GLY A 54 13.24 -26.96 -15.23
N TRP A 55 13.68 -27.02 -13.96
CA TRP A 55 12.92 -27.64 -12.87
C TRP A 55 11.93 -26.64 -12.27
N LYS A 56 10.69 -27.09 -12.07
CA LYS A 56 9.60 -26.29 -11.47
C LYS A 56 9.55 -26.48 -9.97
N ILE A 57 9.28 -25.41 -9.22
CA ILE A 57 9.10 -25.46 -7.77
C ILE A 57 7.60 -25.37 -7.44
N GLN A 58 7.13 -26.17 -6.49
CA GLN A 58 5.76 -26.14 -6.00
C GLN A 58 5.71 -26.36 -4.48
N GLU A 59 5.04 -25.47 -3.77
CA GLU A 59 4.74 -25.62 -2.34
C GLU A 59 3.38 -26.27 -2.13
N LYS A 60 3.27 -27.11 -1.09
CA LYS A 60 2.00 -27.69 -0.65
C LYS A 60 1.91 -27.71 0.87
N PRO A 61 1.32 -26.67 1.49
CA PRO A 61 0.97 -26.72 2.90
C PRO A 61 -0.18 -27.71 3.13
N SER A 62 -0.11 -28.51 4.19
CA SER A 62 -1.17 -29.44 4.62
C SER A 62 -1.71 -29.01 5.99
N PRO A 63 -2.83 -28.25 6.02
CA PRO A 63 -3.40 -27.74 7.27
C PRO A 63 -3.82 -28.85 8.24
N GLU A 64 -4.29 -29.98 7.72
CA GLU A 64 -4.84 -31.08 8.51
C GLU A 64 -3.77 -31.85 9.30
N ASN A 65 -2.50 -31.80 8.87
CA ASN A 65 -1.41 -32.57 9.47
C ASN A 65 -0.21 -31.70 9.89
N ASN A 66 -0.37 -30.38 9.83
CA ASN A 66 0.66 -29.39 10.17
C ASN A 66 2.01 -29.64 9.45
N ARG A 67 1.96 -30.18 8.23
CA ARG A 67 3.10 -30.61 7.40
C ARG A 67 3.28 -29.64 6.23
N PHE A 68 4.53 -29.44 5.83
CA PHE A 68 4.91 -28.66 4.65
C PHE A 68 5.70 -29.52 3.66
N ASP A 69 5.34 -29.41 2.37
CA ASP A 69 6.02 -30.08 1.27
C ASP A 69 6.50 -29.07 0.22
N LEU A 70 7.75 -29.18 -0.19
CA LEU A 70 8.35 -28.46 -1.32
C LEU A 70 8.75 -29.46 -2.40
N TYR A 71 8.10 -29.40 -3.55
CA TYR A 71 8.42 -30.20 -4.73
C TYR A 71 9.28 -29.39 -5.70
N MET A 72 10.34 -30.02 -6.20
CA MET A 72 11.10 -29.56 -7.36
C MET A 72 10.98 -30.63 -8.43
N ILE A 73 10.32 -30.34 -9.53
CA ILE A 73 9.86 -31.33 -10.51
C ILE A 73 10.51 -31.06 -11.87
N ASP A 74 11.13 -32.08 -12.44
CA ASP A 74 11.49 -32.09 -13.86
C ASP A 74 10.22 -32.35 -14.70
N PRO A 75 9.81 -31.39 -15.56
CA PRO A 75 8.57 -31.51 -16.31
C PRO A 75 8.63 -32.58 -17.41
N THR A 76 9.82 -33.09 -17.77
CA THR A 76 10.00 -34.02 -18.89
C THR A 76 10.03 -35.48 -18.43
N SER A 77 10.69 -35.79 -17.32
CA SER A 77 10.87 -37.16 -16.80
C SER A 77 10.07 -37.45 -15.53
N LYS A 78 9.42 -36.42 -14.95
CA LYS A 78 8.80 -36.47 -13.62
C LYS A 78 9.77 -36.87 -12.50
N ALA A 79 11.08 -36.66 -12.68
CA ALA A 79 12.04 -36.74 -11.59
C ALA A 79 11.79 -35.60 -10.60
N VAL A 80 11.94 -35.89 -9.30
CA VAL A 80 11.57 -34.94 -8.24
C VAL A 80 12.58 -34.91 -7.11
N VAL A 81 12.84 -33.71 -6.60
CA VAL A 81 13.39 -33.49 -5.27
C VAL A 81 12.26 -32.95 -4.38
N LEU A 82 12.02 -33.60 -3.25
CA LEU A 82 11.01 -33.20 -2.27
C LEU A 82 11.68 -32.87 -0.93
N VAL A 83 11.40 -31.69 -0.39
CA VAL A 83 11.68 -31.38 1.02
C VAL A 83 10.37 -31.44 1.78
N GLN A 84 10.24 -32.43 2.65
CA GLN A 84 9.08 -32.56 3.53
C GLN A 84 9.49 -32.16 4.95
N VAL A 85 8.67 -31.32 5.59
CA VAL A 85 8.85 -30.86 6.97
C VAL A 85 7.63 -31.27 7.79
N SER A 86 7.84 -32.05 8.84
CA SER A 86 6.80 -32.51 9.77
C SER A 86 7.14 -32.12 11.20
N PRO A 87 6.19 -31.68 12.02
CA PRO A 87 6.43 -31.43 13.43
C PRO A 87 6.69 -32.74 14.17
N VAL A 88 7.56 -32.68 15.17
CA VAL A 88 7.92 -33.79 16.06
C VAL A 88 7.97 -33.31 17.51
N ILE A 89 7.63 -34.19 18.44
CA ILE A 89 7.65 -33.91 19.87
C ILE A 89 9.04 -34.30 20.40
N GLY A 90 9.75 -33.35 20.98
CA GLY A 90 11.09 -33.57 21.56
C GLY A 90 12.19 -33.82 20.53
N ASP A 91 13.35 -34.29 21.02
CA ASP A 91 14.48 -34.66 20.18
C ASP A 91 14.17 -35.95 19.41
N THR A 92 14.27 -35.88 18.08
CA THR A 92 14.02 -37.03 17.21
C THR A 92 15.32 -37.70 16.80
N ASP A 93 15.52 -38.95 17.23
CA ASP A 93 16.59 -39.80 16.68
C ASP A 93 16.22 -40.21 15.25
N THR A 94 16.87 -39.55 14.28
CA THR A 94 16.67 -39.79 12.85
C THR A 94 17.12 -41.17 12.40
N THR A 95 18.01 -41.85 13.15
CA THR A 95 18.46 -43.22 12.85
C THR A 95 17.37 -44.22 13.25
N ALA A 96 16.84 -44.07 14.47
CA ALA A 96 15.70 -44.86 14.94
C ALA A 96 14.46 -44.62 14.06
N TYR A 97 14.21 -43.38 13.64
CA TYR A 97 13.13 -43.05 12.72
C TYR A 97 13.25 -43.79 11.37
N ARG A 98 14.45 -43.78 10.76
CA ARG A 98 14.71 -44.53 9.52
C ARG A 98 14.46 -46.03 9.73
N ASP A 99 14.98 -46.60 10.81
CA ASP A 99 14.91 -48.05 11.05
C ASP A 99 13.47 -48.51 11.32
N ASN A 100 12.70 -47.74 12.07
CA ASN A 100 11.26 -47.95 12.23
C ASN A 100 10.51 -47.86 10.89
N LYS A 101 10.92 -46.96 10.00
CA LYS A 101 10.31 -46.87 8.66
C LYS A 101 10.63 -48.09 7.81
N ILE A 102 11.87 -48.60 7.84
CA ILE A 102 12.23 -49.85 7.16
C ILE A 102 11.37 -51.01 7.68
N MET A 103 11.19 -51.13 9.01
CA MET A 103 10.35 -52.15 9.60
C MET A 103 8.89 -52.10 9.13
N LYS A 104 8.35 -50.90 8.89
CA LYS A 104 6.98 -50.73 8.38
C LYS A 104 6.84 -51.05 6.90
N LEU A 105 7.91 -50.87 6.12
CA LEU A 105 7.88 -51.06 4.67
C LEU A 105 8.25 -52.48 4.23
N LYS A 106 8.99 -53.23 5.07
CA LYS A 106 9.54 -54.56 4.69
C LYS A 106 8.48 -55.59 4.30
N ASP A 107 7.29 -55.50 4.90
CA ASP A 107 6.19 -56.47 4.73
C ASP A 107 5.13 -55.97 3.72
N ASP A 108 5.28 -54.77 3.16
CA ASP A 108 4.35 -54.23 2.16
C ASP A 108 4.88 -54.51 0.73
N PRO A 109 4.14 -55.30 -0.09
CA PRO A 109 4.60 -55.74 -1.41
C PRO A 109 4.78 -54.59 -2.41
N LYS A 110 4.33 -53.38 -2.09
CA LYS A 110 4.57 -52.17 -2.90
C LYS A 110 6.00 -51.68 -2.84
N TYR A 111 6.78 -52.13 -1.87
CA TYR A 111 8.15 -51.68 -1.64
C TYR A 111 9.14 -52.83 -1.81
N SER A 112 10.29 -52.52 -2.40
CA SER A 112 11.41 -53.46 -2.54
C SER A 112 12.74 -52.74 -2.43
N ASN A 113 13.86 -53.47 -2.39
CA ASN A 113 15.21 -52.90 -2.42
C ASN A 113 15.50 -51.90 -1.27
N LEU A 114 14.97 -52.17 -0.07
CA LEU A 114 15.15 -51.37 1.15
C LEU A 114 16.62 -51.40 1.62
N LYS A 115 17.39 -50.37 1.25
CA LYS A 115 18.82 -50.26 1.61
C LYS A 115 19.07 -49.08 2.53
N LYS A 116 19.76 -49.32 3.65
CA LYS A 116 20.24 -48.26 4.53
C LYS A 116 21.34 -47.46 3.83
N GLY A 117 21.27 -46.14 3.94
CA GLY A 117 22.28 -45.20 3.47
C GLY A 117 22.62 -44.17 4.54
N ARG A 118 23.62 -43.32 4.25
CA ARG A 118 24.00 -42.17 5.06
C ARG A 118 24.60 -41.09 4.18
N LYS A 119 24.35 -39.83 4.49
CA LYS A 119 24.97 -38.68 3.81
C LYS A 119 25.22 -37.54 4.80
N LYS A 120 26.15 -36.64 4.49
CA LYS A 120 26.32 -35.38 5.22
C LYS A 120 25.51 -34.30 4.50
N ILE A 121 24.52 -33.72 5.17
CA ILE A 121 23.62 -32.69 4.62
C ILE A 121 23.53 -31.56 5.66
N ALA A 122 23.64 -30.30 5.23
CA ALA A 122 23.71 -29.13 6.14
C ALA A 122 24.79 -29.23 7.25
N GLY A 123 25.87 -29.98 7.00
CA GLY A 123 26.92 -30.21 8.00
C GLY A 123 26.61 -31.36 8.99
N GLU A 124 25.41 -31.89 8.99
CA GLU A 124 24.91 -32.91 9.91
C GLU A 124 24.91 -34.32 9.28
N LYS A 125 24.98 -35.37 10.10
CA LYS A 125 24.84 -36.76 9.64
C LYS A 125 23.36 -37.04 9.39
N ALA A 126 22.98 -37.31 8.15
CA ALA A 126 21.61 -37.65 7.76
C ALA A 126 21.51 -39.16 7.45
N PRO A 127 20.87 -39.96 8.31
CA PRO A 127 20.51 -41.34 7.98
C PRO A 127 19.62 -41.36 6.74
N GLY A 128 19.84 -42.33 5.85
CA GLY A 128 19.10 -42.42 4.59
C GLY A 128 18.53 -43.79 4.30
N LEU A 129 17.52 -43.83 3.44
CA LEU A 129 16.84 -45.03 2.97
C LEU A 129 16.72 -44.96 1.45
N VAL A 130 17.20 -45.98 0.75
CA VAL A 130 16.88 -46.22 -0.66
C VAL A 130 15.80 -47.30 -0.70
N VAL A 131 14.75 -47.07 -1.47
CA VAL A 131 13.63 -48.00 -1.63
C VAL A 131 13.07 -47.87 -3.04
N ASP A 132 12.70 -49.00 -3.64
CA ASP A 132 11.94 -49.03 -4.88
C ASP A 132 10.44 -49.16 -4.56
N THR A 133 9.59 -48.44 -5.27
CA THR A 133 8.14 -48.41 -5.02
C THR A 133 7.33 -48.35 -6.31
N ARG A 134 6.14 -48.95 -6.32
CA ARG A 134 5.22 -48.92 -7.46
C ARG A 134 4.11 -47.90 -7.27
N ASP A 135 3.78 -47.16 -8.33
CA ASP A 135 2.59 -46.31 -8.36
C ASP A 135 1.30 -47.11 -8.64
N ALA A 136 0.16 -46.41 -8.69
CA ALA A 136 -1.15 -47.03 -8.95
C ALA A 136 -1.26 -47.71 -10.33
N ASN A 137 -0.39 -47.34 -11.27
CA ASN A 137 -0.31 -47.93 -12.62
C ASN A 137 0.79 -49.02 -12.71
N GLY A 138 1.39 -49.41 -11.57
CA GLY A 138 2.42 -50.45 -11.50
C GLY A 138 3.82 -50.00 -11.94
N ILE A 139 4.01 -48.72 -12.24
CA ILE A 139 5.28 -48.15 -12.68
C ILE A 139 6.25 -48.09 -11.50
N LEU A 140 7.48 -48.57 -11.71
CA LEU A 140 8.49 -48.73 -10.67
C LEU A 140 9.39 -47.48 -10.58
N TYR A 141 9.49 -46.91 -9.38
CA TYR A 141 10.31 -45.74 -9.06
C TYR A 141 11.37 -46.11 -8.04
N THR A 142 12.55 -45.49 -8.14
CA THR A 142 13.54 -45.50 -7.07
C THR A 142 13.41 -44.21 -6.27
N LEU A 143 13.40 -44.33 -4.95
CA LEU A 143 13.29 -43.25 -4.00
C LEU A 143 14.48 -43.31 -3.03
N THR A 144 15.21 -42.21 -2.89
CA THR A 144 16.19 -42.03 -1.81
C THR A 144 15.69 -40.96 -0.85
N GLN A 145 15.70 -41.26 0.45
CA GLN A 145 15.28 -40.36 1.52
C GLN A 145 16.43 -40.12 2.49
N PHE A 146 16.56 -38.91 3.01
CA PHE A 146 17.49 -38.53 4.06
C PHE A 146 16.75 -37.75 5.15
N TYR A 147 17.07 -38.05 6.41
CA TYR A 147 16.37 -37.51 7.58
C TYR A 147 17.28 -36.58 8.39
N LEU A 148 16.77 -35.40 8.74
CA LEU A 148 17.40 -34.43 9.64
C LEU A 148 16.34 -33.98 10.65
N ALA A 149 16.73 -33.64 11.88
CA ALA A 149 15.82 -33.14 12.91
C ALA A 149 16.38 -31.87 13.54
N ARG A 150 15.58 -30.80 13.60
CA ARG A 150 15.97 -29.51 14.17
C ARG A 150 14.74 -28.67 14.55
N ASN A 151 14.81 -27.96 15.67
CA ASN A 151 13.75 -27.03 16.13
C ASN A 151 12.35 -27.68 16.17
N SER A 152 12.23 -28.89 16.73
CA SER A 152 10.97 -29.66 16.78
C SER A 152 10.36 -30.01 15.41
N TYR A 153 11.18 -30.03 14.36
CA TYR A 153 10.79 -30.51 13.03
C TYR A 153 11.68 -31.65 12.56
N LEU A 154 11.07 -32.61 11.86
CA LEU A 154 11.72 -33.63 11.06
C LEU A 154 11.68 -33.19 9.59
N TYR A 155 12.86 -33.06 9.00
CA TYR A 155 13.08 -32.77 7.58
C TYR A 155 13.39 -34.09 6.86
N THR A 156 12.56 -34.44 5.89
CA THR A 156 12.77 -35.59 5.01
C THR A 156 13.07 -35.07 3.61
N LEU A 157 14.34 -35.13 3.21
CA LEU A 157 14.78 -34.80 1.86
C LEU A 157 14.68 -36.05 1.00
N GLN A 158 13.95 -35.98 -0.09
CA GLN A 158 13.64 -37.10 -0.96
C GLN A 158 14.07 -36.80 -2.39
N CYS A 159 14.60 -37.81 -3.07
CA CYS A 159 14.86 -37.78 -4.50
C CYS A 159 14.20 -39.00 -5.11
N TYR A 160 13.31 -38.81 -6.08
CA TYR A 160 12.66 -39.92 -6.76
C TYR A 160 12.59 -39.73 -8.26
N ALA A 161 12.71 -40.82 -9.00
CA ALA A 161 12.57 -40.88 -10.45
C ALA A 161 12.20 -42.31 -10.86
N HIS A 162 11.76 -42.47 -12.11
CA HIS A 162 11.53 -43.80 -12.68
C HIS A 162 12.78 -44.67 -12.51
N GLN A 163 12.64 -45.93 -12.08
CA GLN A 163 13.78 -46.77 -11.67
C GLN A 163 14.85 -46.87 -12.76
N LYS A 164 14.42 -46.99 -14.03
CA LYS A 164 15.32 -47.07 -15.20
C LYS A 164 16.08 -45.76 -15.47
N GLU A 165 15.54 -44.62 -15.05
CA GLU A 165 16.11 -43.30 -15.28
C GLU A 165 16.81 -42.70 -14.06
N TYR A 166 16.66 -43.30 -12.88
CA TYR A 166 17.16 -42.74 -11.62
C TYR A 166 18.64 -42.35 -11.68
N LYS A 167 19.48 -43.19 -12.30
CA LYS A 167 20.91 -42.93 -12.47
C LYS A 167 21.21 -41.65 -13.27
N LYS A 168 20.37 -41.29 -14.25
CA LYS A 168 20.49 -40.06 -15.06
C LYS A 168 20.41 -38.80 -14.19
N PHE A 169 19.63 -38.85 -13.11
CA PHE A 169 19.38 -37.70 -12.23
C PHE A 169 20.27 -37.66 -10.98
N SER A 170 21.06 -38.71 -10.70
CA SER A 170 21.90 -38.82 -9.50
C SER A 170 22.80 -37.60 -9.26
N ALA A 171 23.45 -37.07 -10.31
CA ALA A 171 24.31 -35.90 -10.19
C ALA A 171 23.53 -34.62 -9.83
N ALA A 172 22.34 -34.44 -10.43
CA ALA A 172 21.46 -33.31 -10.17
C ALA A 172 20.88 -33.35 -8.75
N PHE A 173 20.45 -34.54 -8.30
CA PHE A 173 20.03 -34.80 -6.93
C PHE A 173 21.13 -34.50 -5.93
N GLU A 174 22.35 -35.01 -6.17
CA GLU A 174 23.47 -34.77 -5.27
C GLU A 174 23.84 -33.30 -5.17
N LYS A 175 23.92 -32.60 -6.30
CA LYS A 175 24.19 -31.16 -6.34
C LYS A 175 23.16 -30.38 -5.54
N THR A 176 21.89 -30.73 -5.67
CA THR A 176 20.78 -30.09 -4.95
C THR A 176 20.85 -30.35 -3.45
N LEU A 177 21.00 -31.61 -3.02
CA LEU A 177 21.09 -31.96 -1.61
C LEU A 177 22.27 -31.26 -0.90
N LYS A 178 23.40 -31.04 -1.59
CA LYS A 178 24.56 -30.30 -1.05
C LYS A 178 24.26 -28.83 -0.75
N THR A 179 23.22 -28.26 -1.37
CA THR A 179 22.83 -26.85 -1.17
C THR A 179 21.83 -26.67 -0.04
N PHE A 180 21.28 -27.76 0.49
CA PHE A 180 20.38 -27.69 1.63
C PHE A 180 21.15 -27.20 2.87
N SER A 181 20.64 -26.15 3.50
CA SER A 181 21.19 -25.60 4.74
C SER A 181 20.09 -25.04 5.62
N PHE A 182 20.27 -25.15 6.93
CA PHE A 182 19.39 -24.50 7.89
C PHE A 182 19.65 -23.00 7.91
N ILE A 183 18.59 -22.23 8.07
CA ILE A 183 18.61 -20.80 8.38
C ILE A 183 17.97 -20.59 9.75
N LYS A 184 18.27 -19.46 10.40
CA LYS A 184 17.68 -19.13 11.70
C LYS A 184 16.17 -19.02 11.55
N ILE A 185 15.42 -19.74 12.39
CA ILE A 185 13.96 -19.58 12.52
C ILE A 185 13.74 -18.37 13.43
N SER A 186 12.94 -17.41 12.97
CA SER A 186 12.48 -16.31 13.81
C SER A 186 11.69 -16.89 14.99
N THR A 187 12.02 -16.53 16.23
CA THR A 187 11.27 -17.05 17.39
C THR A 187 9.91 -16.33 17.55
N GLN A 188 9.70 -15.25 16.80
CA GLN A 188 8.46 -14.49 16.78
C GLN A 188 7.49 -15.07 15.77
N THR A 189 6.38 -15.61 16.26
CA THR A 189 5.25 -16.01 15.39
C THR A 189 4.53 -14.77 14.86
N PRO A 190 3.82 -14.85 13.72
CA PRO A 190 2.96 -13.76 13.24
C PRO A 190 1.97 -13.27 14.31
N GLN A 191 1.49 -14.18 15.16
CA GLN A 191 0.63 -13.87 16.31
C GLN A 191 1.38 -13.06 17.39
N GLY A 192 2.63 -13.43 17.69
CA GLY A 192 3.49 -12.67 18.61
C GLY A 192 3.75 -11.24 18.12
N LEU A 193 4.09 -11.09 16.84
CA LEU A 193 4.27 -9.76 16.21
C LEU A 193 2.98 -8.94 16.25
N THR A 194 1.83 -9.56 15.97
CA THR A 194 0.52 -8.87 16.03
C THR A 194 0.20 -8.40 17.45
N GLY A 195 0.48 -9.23 18.46
CA GLY A 195 0.29 -8.89 19.87
C GLY A 195 1.18 -7.73 20.33
N LEU A 196 2.44 -7.66 19.87
CA LEU A 196 3.33 -6.52 20.13
C LEU A 196 2.87 -5.26 19.39
N ALA A 197 2.58 -5.37 18.09
CA ALA A 197 2.13 -4.24 17.27
C ALA A 197 0.84 -3.61 17.82
N GLY A 198 -0.10 -4.42 18.34
CA GLY A 198 -1.35 -3.94 18.94
C GLY A 198 -1.18 -3.05 20.18
N ARG A 199 0.01 -3.02 20.79
CA ARG A 199 0.35 -2.14 21.92
C ARG A 199 0.77 -0.73 21.48
N CYS A 200 1.04 -0.51 20.19
CA CYS A 200 1.34 0.81 19.67
C CYS A 200 0.20 1.78 20.00
N GLY A 201 0.55 3.05 20.25
CA GLY A 201 -0.43 4.06 20.65
C GLY A 201 -1.00 3.88 22.06
N GLY A 202 -0.57 2.90 22.86
CA GLY A 202 -1.05 2.71 24.23
C GLY A 202 -0.69 3.84 25.21
N GLU A 203 0.11 4.81 24.77
CA GLU A 203 0.52 6.00 25.55
C GLU A 203 -0.54 7.12 25.53
N VAL A 204 -1.53 7.04 24.64
CA VAL A 204 -2.70 7.91 24.68
C VAL A 204 -3.93 7.12 25.13
N GLU A 205 -4.86 7.81 25.77
CA GLU A 205 -6.13 7.21 26.18
C GLU A 205 -7.07 7.12 24.97
N TRP A 206 -7.60 5.92 24.70
CA TRP A 206 -8.48 5.66 23.56
C TRP A 206 -9.91 5.45 24.02
N LEU A 207 -10.78 6.42 23.77
CA LEU A 207 -12.21 6.27 23.98
C LEU A 207 -12.88 5.59 22.78
N THR A 208 -13.98 4.89 23.01
CA THR A 208 -14.79 4.23 21.97
C THR A 208 -16.24 4.69 21.95
N ASP A 209 -16.65 5.47 22.94
CA ASP A 209 -17.99 6.00 23.10
C ASP A 209 -18.02 7.54 22.95
N TRP A 210 -19.06 8.03 22.28
CA TRP A 210 -19.18 9.45 21.97
C TRP A 210 -19.55 10.29 23.17
N GLU A 211 -20.40 9.78 24.06
CA GLU A 211 -20.92 10.54 25.20
C GLU A 211 -19.80 10.93 26.17
N THR A 212 -18.92 9.99 26.54
CA THR A 212 -17.75 10.26 27.38
C THR A 212 -16.77 11.18 26.67
N ALA A 213 -16.49 10.95 25.38
CA ALA A 213 -15.57 11.79 24.62
C ALA A 213 -16.06 13.24 24.53
N SER A 214 -17.35 13.44 24.23
CA SER A 214 -18.01 14.74 24.12
C SER A 214 -18.07 15.46 25.46
N LYS A 215 -18.40 14.76 26.55
CA LYS A 215 -18.42 15.33 27.91
C LYS A 215 -17.05 15.83 28.32
N ARG A 216 -16.02 14.98 28.22
CA ARG A 216 -14.64 15.34 28.56
C ARG A 216 -14.10 16.47 27.69
N ALA A 217 -14.40 16.45 26.41
CA ALA A 217 -14.00 17.51 25.50
C ALA A 217 -14.56 18.89 25.93
N ARG A 218 -15.78 18.95 26.47
CA ARG A 218 -16.34 20.18 27.08
C ARG A 218 -15.61 20.56 28.37
N GLU A 219 -15.45 19.62 29.29
CA GLU A 219 -14.86 19.86 30.62
C GLU A 219 -13.37 20.28 30.52
N GLU A 220 -12.60 19.59 29.69
CA GLU A 220 -11.17 19.81 29.49
C GLU A 220 -10.88 20.90 28.43
N LYS A 221 -11.91 21.44 27.77
CA LYS A 221 -11.81 22.38 26.64
C LYS A 221 -10.89 21.87 25.52
N LYS A 222 -11.08 20.62 25.11
CA LYS A 222 -10.28 19.92 24.09
C LYS A 222 -11.11 19.63 22.85
N LEU A 223 -10.47 19.60 21.68
CA LEU A 223 -11.06 18.99 20.48
C LEU A 223 -10.99 17.46 20.57
N ILE A 224 -11.83 16.77 19.80
CA ILE A 224 -11.80 15.31 19.70
C ILE A 224 -11.15 14.94 18.36
N ILE A 225 -10.09 14.13 18.39
CA ILE A 225 -9.57 13.45 17.20
C ILE A 225 -10.27 12.10 17.12
N VAL A 226 -11.15 11.95 16.14
CA VAL A 226 -11.84 10.69 15.84
C VAL A 226 -11.08 9.95 14.74
N THR A 227 -10.61 8.74 15.05
CA THR A 227 -9.97 7.87 14.08
C THR A 227 -11.00 6.96 13.42
N ALA A 228 -11.07 6.97 12.09
CA ALA A 228 -11.99 6.16 11.31
C ALA A 228 -11.21 5.25 10.35
N GLN A 229 -11.54 3.95 10.37
CA GLN A 229 -10.93 2.96 9.48
C GLN A 229 -11.98 1.94 9.03
N PHE A 230 -12.44 2.07 7.79
CA PHE A 230 -13.50 1.28 7.19
C PHE A 230 -13.00 0.56 5.93
N TYR A 231 -12.33 -0.57 6.13
CA TYR A 231 -11.92 -1.48 5.05
C TYR A 231 -12.72 -2.78 5.12
N SER A 232 -14.06 -2.67 5.11
CA SER A 232 -14.95 -3.83 5.15
C SER A 232 -14.63 -4.79 4.00
N GLY A 233 -14.47 -6.08 4.31
CA GLY A 233 -14.11 -7.11 3.33
C GLY A 233 -12.61 -7.32 3.10
N PHE A 234 -11.72 -6.45 3.62
CA PHE A 234 -10.27 -6.62 3.49
C PHE A 234 -9.65 -7.27 4.75
N SER A 235 -8.65 -8.14 4.57
CA SER A 235 -7.85 -8.71 5.67
C SER A 235 -6.97 -7.67 6.39
N MET A 236 -6.87 -6.43 5.88
CA MET A 236 -6.10 -5.34 6.49
C MET A 236 -6.67 -4.82 7.82
N GLN A 237 -7.85 -5.27 8.24
CA GLN A 237 -8.48 -4.81 9.50
C GLN A 237 -7.69 -5.16 10.76
N ALA A 238 -6.76 -6.12 10.70
CA ALA A 238 -5.96 -6.54 11.84
C ALA A 238 -4.99 -5.45 12.35
N ILE A 239 -4.58 -4.49 11.49
CA ILE A 239 -3.66 -3.41 11.87
C ILE A 239 -4.43 -2.10 12.03
N ASP A 240 -4.34 -1.52 13.22
CA ASP A 240 -4.86 -0.18 13.50
C ASP A 240 -3.81 0.85 13.06
N PHE A 241 -4.01 1.44 11.86
CA PHE A 241 -3.05 2.37 11.28
C PHE A 241 -2.85 3.64 12.12
N ALA A 242 -3.85 4.06 12.89
CA ALA A 242 -3.72 5.24 13.74
C ALA A 242 -2.74 4.94 14.87
N ARG A 243 -2.91 3.77 15.50
CA ARG A 243 -2.05 3.31 16.60
C ARG A 243 -0.61 3.05 16.17
N VAL A 244 -0.40 2.37 15.04
CA VAL A 244 0.96 2.00 14.58
C VAL A 244 1.65 3.08 13.76
N GLY A 245 0.92 4.12 13.36
CA GLY A 245 1.44 5.25 12.58
C GLY A 245 1.57 6.50 13.45
N PRO A 246 0.65 7.46 13.32
CA PRO A 246 0.80 8.79 13.92
C PRO A 246 0.96 8.75 15.44
N PHE A 247 0.19 7.92 16.16
CA PHE A 247 0.24 7.84 17.62
C PHE A 247 1.41 6.99 18.15
N THR A 248 2.49 6.88 17.38
CA THR A 248 3.82 6.43 17.83
C THR A 248 4.83 7.56 17.87
N ASP A 249 4.52 8.72 17.29
CA ASP A 249 5.39 9.88 17.33
C ASP A 249 5.28 10.59 18.70
N PRO A 250 6.41 10.79 19.42
CA PRO A 250 6.38 11.39 20.74
C PRO A 250 5.78 12.80 20.79
N ASP A 251 5.98 13.62 19.77
CA ASP A 251 5.49 15.00 19.78
C ASP A 251 3.97 15.04 19.62
N LEU A 252 3.43 14.16 18.78
CA LEU A 252 1.98 14.02 18.64
C LEU A 252 1.33 13.39 19.87
N ILE A 253 1.97 12.41 20.52
CA ILE A 253 1.47 11.82 21.78
C ILE A 253 1.35 12.90 22.87
N GLU A 254 2.39 13.72 23.05
CA GLU A 254 2.37 14.82 24.02
C GLU A 254 1.30 15.86 23.67
N LEU A 255 1.21 16.25 22.39
CA LEU A 255 0.18 17.19 21.93
C LEU A 255 -1.23 16.64 22.16
N ALA A 256 -1.45 15.36 21.87
CA ALA A 256 -2.71 14.67 22.08
C ALA A 256 -3.10 14.71 23.56
N GLY A 257 -2.21 14.30 24.47
CA GLY A 257 -2.49 14.31 25.91
C GLY A 257 -2.86 15.69 26.46
N GLU A 258 -2.25 16.74 25.93
CA GLU A 258 -2.45 18.11 26.38
C GLU A 258 -3.69 18.80 25.77
N ARG A 259 -4.02 18.51 24.50
CA ARG A 259 -4.94 19.35 23.70
C ARG A 259 -6.09 18.59 23.04
N PHE A 260 -6.09 17.26 23.07
CA PHE A 260 -7.10 16.46 22.39
C PHE A 260 -7.66 15.33 23.26
N ILE A 261 -8.89 14.94 22.93
CA ILE A 261 -9.47 13.65 23.31
C ILE A 261 -9.33 12.73 22.11
N ILE A 262 -8.81 11.51 22.29
CA ILE A 262 -8.65 10.56 21.19
C ILE A 262 -9.77 9.52 21.26
N MET A 263 -10.52 9.41 20.18
CA MET A 263 -11.62 8.45 20.05
C MET A 263 -11.43 7.57 18.84
N LYS A 264 -11.62 6.26 19.00
CA LYS A 264 -11.69 5.30 17.89
C LYS A 264 -13.14 5.09 17.49
N LEU A 265 -13.48 5.42 16.25
CA LEU A 265 -14.81 5.21 15.71
C LEU A 265 -15.01 3.73 15.36
N MET A 266 -15.94 3.07 16.05
CA MET A 266 -16.36 1.72 15.68
C MET A 266 -17.39 1.80 14.56
N LYS A 267 -17.40 0.81 13.67
CA LYS A 267 -18.24 0.80 12.45
C LYS A 267 -19.72 1.10 12.73
N ASN A 268 -20.25 0.61 13.85
CA ASN A 268 -21.66 0.75 14.22
C ASN A 268 -21.89 1.73 15.37
N SER A 269 -20.88 2.51 15.79
CA SER A 269 -21.08 3.54 16.83
C SER A 269 -22.12 4.54 16.36
N ASP A 270 -23.07 4.87 17.23
CA ASP A 270 -23.98 5.99 17.03
C ASP A 270 -23.27 7.30 17.36
N VAL A 271 -23.10 8.16 16.37
CA VAL A 271 -22.35 9.42 16.48
C VAL A 271 -23.02 10.50 15.63
N PRO A 272 -23.08 11.77 16.11
CA PRO A 272 -23.86 12.83 15.46
C PRO A 272 -23.38 13.12 14.03
N PHE A 273 -22.07 13.05 13.78
CA PHE A 273 -21.46 13.34 12.47
C PHE A 273 -21.71 12.27 11.39
N ARG A 274 -22.50 11.21 11.67
CA ARG A 274 -23.07 10.37 10.60
C ARG A 274 -24.07 11.14 9.74
N SER A 275 -24.68 12.19 10.28
CA SER A 275 -25.58 13.09 9.54
C SER A 275 -24.85 13.76 8.38
N GLU A 276 -25.50 13.79 7.21
CA GLU A 276 -24.97 14.42 5.99
C GLU A 276 -24.67 15.92 6.16
N HIS A 277 -25.36 16.59 7.10
CA HIS A 277 -25.17 18.01 7.40
C HIS A 277 -23.90 18.30 8.22
N LEU A 278 -23.41 17.32 8.97
CA LEU A 278 -22.22 17.47 9.81
C LEU A 278 -20.97 16.87 9.16
N TYR A 279 -21.10 15.69 8.55
CA TYR A 279 -20.05 15.08 7.73
C TYR A 279 -20.60 14.04 6.75
N GLY A 280 -21.46 13.13 7.22
CA GLY A 280 -22.09 12.08 6.42
C GLY A 280 -21.28 10.80 6.43
N MET A 281 -21.87 9.71 6.94
CA MET A 281 -21.27 8.36 6.87
C MET A 281 -22.37 7.29 6.85
N GLY A 282 -22.44 6.52 5.77
CA GLY A 282 -23.37 5.39 5.61
C GLY A 282 -22.68 4.03 5.58
N ALA A 283 -23.46 2.98 5.28
CA ALA A 283 -22.98 1.59 5.19
C ALA A 283 -21.87 1.37 4.15
N ASN A 284 -21.84 2.23 3.12
CA ASN A 284 -20.87 2.17 2.03
C ASN A 284 -19.58 2.94 2.33
N THR A 285 -19.50 3.67 3.45
CA THR A 285 -18.33 4.48 3.80
C THR A 285 -17.07 3.63 3.80
N PHE A 286 -16.03 4.12 3.14
CA PHE A 286 -14.81 3.37 2.89
C PHE A 286 -13.56 4.23 3.10
N GLY A 287 -12.47 3.59 3.49
CA GLY A 287 -11.16 4.20 3.64
C GLY A 287 -10.82 4.52 5.08
N ARG A 288 -9.90 5.47 5.27
CA ARG A 288 -9.43 5.90 6.59
C ARG A 288 -9.36 7.42 6.66
N ALA A 289 -9.61 7.96 7.85
CA ALA A 289 -9.48 9.38 8.11
C ALA A 289 -9.26 9.66 9.59
N LEU A 290 -8.69 10.83 9.85
CA LEU A 290 -8.67 11.47 11.15
C LEU A 290 -9.58 12.69 11.05
N LEU A 291 -10.64 12.71 11.86
CA LEU A 291 -11.60 13.80 11.94
C LEU A 291 -11.33 14.62 13.20
N PHE A 292 -11.33 15.94 13.06
CA PHE A 292 -11.26 16.88 14.17
C PHE A 292 -12.67 17.36 14.46
N VAL A 293 -13.19 16.99 15.64
CA VAL A 293 -14.61 17.09 15.95
C VAL A 293 -14.80 17.91 17.22
N ARG A 294 -15.74 18.85 17.16
CA ARG A 294 -16.21 19.62 18.31
C ARG A 294 -17.10 18.74 19.21
N PRO A 295 -17.28 19.08 20.49
CA PRO A 295 -18.16 18.32 21.39
C PRO A 295 -19.63 18.26 20.96
N ASP A 296 -20.08 19.19 20.11
CA ASP A 296 -21.43 19.22 19.51
C ASP A 296 -21.58 18.26 18.31
N GLY A 297 -20.50 17.63 17.87
CA GLY A 297 -20.47 16.70 16.74
C GLY A 297 -20.10 17.33 15.40
N GLN A 298 -19.88 18.63 15.30
CA GLN A 298 -19.44 19.26 14.07
C GLN A 298 -17.98 18.87 13.75
N VAL A 299 -17.76 18.35 12.55
CA VAL A 299 -16.42 18.09 12.01
C VAL A 299 -15.85 19.39 11.47
N VAL A 300 -14.78 19.89 12.09
CA VAL A 300 -14.13 21.17 11.75
C VAL A 300 -12.87 20.99 10.90
N GLY A 301 -12.36 19.76 10.80
CA GLY A 301 -11.26 19.41 9.92
C GLY A 301 -11.19 17.91 9.71
N ASP A 302 -10.63 17.48 8.58
CA ASP A 302 -10.35 16.08 8.30
C ASP A 302 -9.10 15.90 7.46
N THR A 303 -8.42 14.78 7.67
CA THR A 303 -7.26 14.39 6.86
C THR A 303 -7.19 12.89 6.64
N PHE A 304 -6.77 12.51 5.43
CA PHE A 304 -6.47 11.11 5.07
C PHE A 304 -5.03 10.72 5.46
N SER A 305 -4.18 11.71 5.78
CA SER A 305 -2.76 11.52 6.02
C SER A 305 -2.52 11.00 7.43
N TYR A 306 -1.83 9.87 7.51
CA TYR A 306 -1.38 9.25 8.76
C TYR A 306 0.13 9.49 8.97
N ASN A 307 0.72 10.41 8.19
CA ASN A 307 2.08 10.85 8.41
C ASN A 307 2.13 11.70 9.70
N PRO A 308 2.96 11.35 10.70
CA PRO A 308 2.96 12.04 11.99
C PRO A 308 3.34 13.51 11.89
N PHE A 309 4.23 13.90 10.96
CA PHE A 309 4.66 15.29 10.83
C PHE A 309 3.55 16.17 10.24
N HIS A 310 2.91 15.69 9.18
CA HIS A 310 1.75 16.37 8.61
C HIS A 310 0.64 16.50 9.65
N LEU A 311 0.35 15.42 10.38
CA LEU A 311 -0.73 15.43 11.37
C LEU A 311 -0.44 16.36 12.55
N TYR A 312 0.81 16.44 13.01
CA TYR A 312 1.20 17.38 14.06
C TYR A 312 0.94 18.84 13.64
N ASP A 313 1.38 19.21 12.42
CA ASP A 313 1.14 20.56 11.90
C ASP A 313 -0.35 20.83 11.69
N TYR A 314 -1.07 19.89 11.07
CA TYR A 314 -2.50 20.01 10.80
C TYR A 314 -3.31 20.13 12.10
N ALA A 315 -2.93 19.40 13.15
CA ALA A 315 -3.55 19.50 14.47
C ALA A 315 -3.32 20.89 15.09
N ILE A 316 -2.11 21.45 14.99
CA ILE A 316 -1.81 22.81 15.46
C ILE A 316 -2.59 23.86 14.67
N GLU A 317 -2.64 23.75 13.35
CA GLU A 317 -3.43 24.65 12.49
C GLU A 317 -4.91 24.62 12.87
N THR A 318 -5.46 23.43 13.11
CA THR A 318 -6.85 23.26 13.54
C THR A 318 -7.08 23.90 14.91
N LEU A 319 -6.17 23.72 15.88
CA LEU A 319 -6.27 24.39 17.19
C LEU A 319 -6.17 25.92 17.08
N ASN A 320 -5.34 26.44 16.19
CA ASN A 320 -5.22 27.89 15.98
C ASN A 320 -6.49 28.49 15.35
N ALA A 321 -7.19 27.73 14.50
CA ALA A 321 -8.48 28.11 13.94
C ALA A 321 -9.63 28.01 14.96
N HIS A 322 -9.42 27.30 16.07
CA HIS A 322 -10.40 27.11 17.14
C HIS A 322 -9.80 27.43 18.53
N PRO A 323 -9.48 28.70 18.81
CA PRO A 323 -8.79 29.12 20.04
C PRO A 323 -9.59 28.87 21.31
N GLU A 324 -10.90 28.58 21.22
CA GLU A 324 -11.74 28.19 22.34
C GLU A 324 -11.34 26.85 22.97
N PHE A 325 -10.66 25.96 22.23
CA PHE A 325 -10.18 24.68 22.75
C PHE A 325 -8.77 24.79 23.32
N THR A 326 -8.69 25.40 24.49
CA THR A 326 -7.41 25.70 25.16
C THR A 326 -6.73 24.46 25.75
N GLY A 327 -7.43 23.36 25.99
CA GLY A 327 -6.97 22.29 26.88
C GLY A 327 -6.84 22.77 28.32
N ASN A 328 -6.21 21.93 29.17
CA ASN A 328 -5.95 22.25 30.57
C ASN A 328 -5.03 23.48 30.70
N PRO A 329 -5.21 24.35 31.71
CA PRO A 329 -4.40 25.55 31.86
C PRO A 329 -2.94 25.22 32.20
N VAL A 330 -2.01 26.00 31.65
CA VAL A 330 -0.60 25.94 32.04
C VAL A 330 -0.41 26.63 33.39
N ASP A 331 0.24 25.95 34.32
CA ASP A 331 0.59 26.53 35.63
C ASP A 331 1.44 27.79 35.45
N LYS A 332 0.90 28.92 35.93
CA LYS A 332 1.53 30.23 35.84
C LYS A 332 2.63 30.43 36.89
N THR A 333 2.60 29.65 37.98
CA THR A 333 3.53 29.74 39.11
C THR A 333 4.86 29.01 38.85
N GLY A 334 4.86 28.06 37.90
CA GLY A 334 6.06 27.36 37.47
C GLY A 334 7.15 28.29 36.93
N ASN A 335 8.42 27.90 37.17
CA ASN A 335 9.55 28.67 36.66
C ASN A 335 9.55 28.75 35.12
N ARG A 336 10.32 29.70 34.56
CA ARG A 336 10.37 29.98 33.11
C ARG A 336 10.57 28.74 32.24
N LEU A 337 11.44 27.81 32.65
CA LEU A 337 11.76 26.61 31.86
C LEU A 337 10.65 25.55 31.93
N LEU A 338 9.97 25.41 33.07
CA LEU A 338 8.81 24.53 33.20
C LEU A 338 7.65 25.00 32.31
N ARG A 339 7.40 26.32 32.29
CA ARG A 339 6.41 26.92 31.38
C ARG A 339 6.77 26.73 29.91
N ALA A 340 8.05 26.90 29.55
CA ALA A 340 8.51 26.64 28.19
C ALA A 340 8.30 25.18 27.78
N GLU A 341 8.62 24.22 28.66
CA GLU A 341 8.39 22.80 28.42
C GLU A 341 6.90 22.48 28.25
N ALA A 342 6.03 23.06 29.08
CA ALA A 342 4.58 22.91 28.93
C ALA A 342 4.10 23.44 27.57
N PHE A 343 4.55 24.63 27.14
CA PHE A 343 4.20 25.17 25.83
C PHE A 343 4.71 24.32 24.66
N LEU A 344 5.90 23.69 24.78
CA LEU A 344 6.37 22.74 23.78
C LEU A 344 5.41 21.56 23.64
N LYS A 345 5.07 20.89 24.75
CA LYS A 345 4.15 19.73 24.77
C LYS A 345 2.80 20.06 24.14
N ARG A 346 2.33 21.28 24.34
CA ARG A 346 1.04 21.80 23.86
C ARG A 346 1.04 22.32 22.42
N GLY A 347 2.18 22.25 21.72
CA GLY A 347 2.33 22.78 20.36
C GLY A 347 2.37 24.32 20.26
N GLU A 348 2.46 25.02 21.39
CA GLU A 348 2.48 26.49 21.47
C GLU A 348 3.91 27.03 21.25
N LEU A 349 4.50 26.69 20.11
CA LEU A 349 5.94 26.85 19.84
C LEU A 349 6.41 28.30 19.90
N LYS A 350 5.56 29.27 19.51
CA LYS A 350 5.89 30.71 19.61
C LYS A 350 6.12 31.14 21.06
N ARG A 351 5.22 30.76 21.96
CA ARG A 351 5.33 31.07 23.40
C ARG A 351 6.52 30.36 24.04
N ALA A 352 6.78 29.11 23.63
CA ALA A 352 7.99 28.40 24.05
C ALA A 352 9.26 29.12 23.58
N SER A 353 9.28 29.64 22.36
CA SER A 353 10.40 30.39 21.78
C SER A 353 10.73 31.65 22.60
N GLU A 354 9.73 32.46 22.92
CA GLU A 354 9.87 33.67 23.76
C GLU A 354 10.49 33.32 25.14
N LEU A 355 10.02 32.24 25.76
CA LEU A 355 10.56 31.78 27.03
C LEU A 355 11.96 31.13 26.91
N LEU A 356 12.45 30.80 25.72
CA LEU A 356 13.73 30.12 25.52
C LEU A 356 14.79 30.99 24.83
N GLU A 357 14.45 32.19 24.37
CA GLU A 357 15.33 33.09 23.62
C GLU A 357 16.73 33.21 24.25
N ASN A 358 16.79 33.62 25.51
CA ASN A 358 18.02 33.84 26.28
C ASN A 358 18.42 32.65 27.17
N ALA A 359 17.87 31.46 26.91
CA ALA A 359 18.14 30.29 27.75
C ALA A 359 19.57 29.76 27.51
N SER A 360 20.41 29.86 28.53
CA SER A 360 21.82 29.43 28.48
C SER A 360 22.15 28.26 29.41
N THR A 361 21.22 27.85 30.28
CA THR A 361 21.42 26.70 31.17
C THR A 361 21.39 25.39 30.39
N PHE A 362 21.95 24.32 30.94
CA PHE A 362 21.88 22.98 30.33
C PHE A 362 20.45 22.59 29.93
N ARG A 363 19.49 22.72 30.87
CA ARG A 363 18.07 22.42 30.62
C ARG A 363 17.46 23.36 29.57
N GLY A 364 17.78 24.65 29.63
CA GLY A 364 17.31 25.63 28.67
C GLY A 364 17.75 25.33 27.23
N LEU A 365 19.03 25.00 27.05
CA LEU A 365 19.59 24.63 25.75
C LEU A 365 19.01 23.31 25.20
N ARG A 366 18.73 22.34 26.07
CA ARG A 366 18.00 21.11 25.71
C ARG A 366 16.59 21.42 25.21
N LEU A 367 15.87 22.31 25.88
CA LEU A 367 14.55 22.76 25.45
C LEU A 367 14.61 23.55 24.14
N LYS A 368 15.63 24.40 23.92
CA LYS A 368 15.87 25.07 22.63
C LYS A 368 16.11 24.06 21.50
N ALA A 369 16.90 23.01 21.74
CA ALA A 369 17.11 21.96 20.74
C ALA A 369 15.78 21.25 20.40
N SER A 370 14.94 20.97 21.40
CA SER A 370 13.61 20.39 21.18
C SER A 370 12.68 21.32 20.39
N LEU A 371 12.66 22.62 20.74
CA LEU A 371 11.92 23.65 20.01
C LEU A 371 12.30 23.67 18.54
N PHE A 372 13.59 23.83 18.23
CA PHE A 372 14.06 23.88 16.85
C PHE A 372 13.79 22.59 16.09
N ARG A 373 13.89 21.42 16.76
CA ARG A 373 13.51 20.14 16.16
C ARG A 373 12.03 20.10 15.78
N ARG A 374 11.13 20.55 16.66
CA ARG A 374 9.68 20.62 16.36
C ARG A 374 9.35 21.62 15.25
N MET A 375 10.16 22.68 15.12
CA MET A 375 10.08 23.63 14.01
C MET A 375 10.79 23.15 12.73
N ARG A 376 11.30 21.91 12.70
CA ARG A 376 12.11 21.34 11.60
C ARG A 376 13.38 22.15 11.25
N GLN A 377 13.89 22.95 12.19
CA GLN A 377 15.11 23.74 12.07
C GLN A 377 16.32 22.91 12.54
N GLY A 378 16.69 21.90 11.75
CA GLY A 378 17.67 20.87 12.14
C GLY A 378 19.06 21.42 12.54
N GLU A 379 19.63 22.33 11.76
CA GLU A 379 20.97 22.88 12.08
C GLU A 379 20.95 23.68 13.40
N LYS A 380 19.94 24.52 13.62
CA LYS A 380 19.76 25.24 14.91
C LYS A 380 19.53 24.29 16.08
N ALA A 381 18.82 23.19 15.85
CA ALA A 381 18.64 22.15 16.87
C ALA A 381 19.97 21.47 17.23
N LEU A 382 20.82 21.17 16.25
CA LEU A 382 22.16 20.61 16.44
C LEU A 382 23.07 21.59 17.18
N GLU A 383 23.05 22.87 16.84
CA GLU A 383 23.80 23.92 17.54
C GLU A 383 23.40 24.02 19.02
N ALA A 384 22.09 24.10 19.29
CA ALA A 384 21.57 24.13 20.66
C ALA A 384 21.93 22.86 21.44
N LEU A 385 21.92 21.69 20.77
CA LEU A 385 22.32 20.41 21.37
C LEU A 385 23.82 20.37 21.69
N LYS A 386 24.68 20.87 20.80
CA LYS A 386 26.13 21.00 21.02
C LYS A 386 26.42 21.95 22.19
N ALA A 387 25.74 23.09 22.26
CA ALA A 387 25.85 24.03 23.36
C ALA A 387 25.37 23.41 24.70
N ALA A 388 24.31 22.59 24.68
CA ALA A 388 23.91 21.85 25.88
C ALA A 388 24.99 20.83 26.31
N LYS A 389 25.64 20.16 25.34
CA LYS A 389 26.69 19.17 25.60
C LYS A 389 27.95 19.80 26.23
N SER A 390 28.31 21.03 25.85
CA SER A 390 29.46 21.73 26.46
C SER A 390 29.23 22.10 27.94
N LYS A 391 27.97 22.16 28.38
CA LYS A 391 27.57 22.42 29.78
C LYS A 391 27.26 21.16 30.59
N LYS A 392 27.67 19.97 30.12
CA LYS A 392 27.22 18.68 30.67
C LYS A 392 27.75 18.37 32.07
N LYS A 393 27.02 17.49 32.77
CA LYS A 393 27.55 16.61 33.83
C LYS A 393 27.98 15.26 33.21
N SER A 394 28.89 14.51 33.86
CA SER A 394 29.34 13.18 33.40
C SER A 394 28.17 12.19 33.24
N GLY A 395 28.31 11.17 32.38
CA GLY A 395 27.34 10.07 32.24
C GLY A 395 26.22 10.21 31.19
N MET A 396 26.08 11.34 30.49
CA MET A 396 25.00 11.57 29.49
C MET A 396 25.41 11.37 28.01
N GLU A 397 26.60 10.82 27.74
CA GLU A 397 27.16 10.77 26.38
C GLU A 397 26.28 10.01 25.38
N ALA A 398 25.72 8.86 25.79
CA ALA A 398 24.82 8.06 24.95
C ALA A 398 23.54 8.83 24.57
N GLY A 399 23.00 9.65 25.48
CA GLY A 399 21.79 10.44 25.23
C GLY A 399 22.03 11.52 24.18
N PHE A 400 23.16 12.24 24.26
CA PHE A 400 23.53 13.24 23.28
C PHE A 400 23.78 12.64 21.89
N GLN A 401 24.51 11.53 21.82
CA GLN A 401 24.76 10.84 20.55
C GLN A 401 23.47 10.34 19.91
N MET A 402 22.51 9.87 20.70
CA MET A 402 21.19 9.49 20.20
C MET A 402 20.40 10.69 19.64
N ASP A 403 20.37 11.82 20.35
CA ASP A 403 19.64 12.99 19.89
C ASP A 403 20.26 13.61 18.63
N GLU A 404 21.59 13.58 18.53
CA GLU A 404 22.32 13.95 17.31
C GLU A 404 21.98 13.00 16.16
N ALA A 405 21.99 11.69 16.38
CA ALA A 405 21.61 10.70 15.37
C ALA A 405 20.18 10.90 14.85
N ILE A 406 19.23 11.19 15.75
CA ILE A 406 17.84 11.48 15.39
C ILE A 406 17.75 12.76 14.56
N LEU A 407 18.47 13.83 14.92
CA LEU A 407 18.46 15.06 14.14
C LEU A 407 19.04 14.84 12.73
N LEU A 408 20.18 14.15 12.62
CA LEU A 408 20.77 13.79 11.33
C LEU A 408 19.80 12.98 10.47
N MET A 409 19.12 12.00 11.06
CA MET A 409 18.08 11.20 10.41
C MET A 409 16.92 12.07 9.93
N ARG A 410 16.39 12.94 10.80
CA ARG A 410 15.29 13.86 10.46
C ARG A 410 15.67 14.82 9.33
N MET A 411 16.93 15.22 9.23
CA MET A 411 17.45 16.07 8.16
C MET A 411 17.78 15.33 6.86
N GLY A 412 17.48 14.03 6.76
CA GLY A 412 17.82 13.22 5.58
C GLY A 412 19.31 12.88 5.45
N LYS A 413 20.16 13.21 6.44
CA LYS A 413 21.57 12.80 6.52
C LYS A 413 21.68 11.34 6.98
N THR A 414 20.99 10.44 6.27
CA THR A 414 20.71 9.06 6.68
C THR A 414 21.98 8.24 6.89
N LYS A 415 23.02 8.43 6.07
CA LYS A 415 24.30 7.73 6.22
C LYS A 415 25.01 8.10 7.53
N GLU A 416 25.01 9.37 7.89
CA GLU A 416 25.60 9.86 9.14
C GLU A 416 24.81 9.36 10.35
N ALA A 417 23.47 9.38 10.27
CA ALA A 417 22.61 8.83 11.30
C ALA A 417 22.86 7.34 11.56
N VAL A 418 22.97 6.53 10.50
CA VAL A 418 23.32 5.11 10.59
C VAL A 418 24.64 4.90 11.33
N ALA A 419 25.66 5.70 11.04
CA ALA A 419 26.95 5.61 11.73
C ALA A 419 26.81 5.93 13.23
N GLN A 420 26.04 6.95 13.60
CA GLN A 420 25.82 7.32 15.00
C GLN A 420 24.98 6.28 15.76
N PHE A 421 23.87 5.79 15.21
CA PHE A 421 23.09 4.72 15.84
C PHE A 421 23.92 3.47 16.07
N SER A 422 24.71 3.05 15.06
CA SER A 422 25.62 1.90 15.19
C SER A 422 26.65 2.10 16.30
N LYS A 423 27.17 3.33 16.43
CA LYS A 423 28.13 3.70 17.49
C LYS A 423 27.50 3.64 18.88
N VAL A 424 26.26 4.13 19.04
CA VAL A 424 25.53 4.04 20.32
C VAL A 424 25.33 2.57 20.73
N ILE A 425 24.88 1.72 19.80
CA ILE A 425 24.66 0.30 20.07
C ILE A 425 25.96 -0.38 20.51
N LYS A 426 27.08 -0.08 19.84
CA LYS A 426 28.38 -0.70 20.13
C LYS A 426 29.04 -0.17 21.41
N LYS A 427 29.04 1.15 21.62
CA LYS A 427 29.79 1.80 22.72
C LYS A 427 28.99 1.95 24.01
N HIS A 428 27.66 1.91 23.94
CA HIS A 428 26.78 2.14 25.08
C HIS A 428 25.71 1.03 25.24
N PRO A 429 26.07 -0.26 25.23
CA PRO A 429 25.11 -1.38 25.20
C PRO A 429 24.19 -1.46 26.43
N LYS A 430 24.53 -0.79 27.54
CA LYS A 430 23.70 -0.71 28.76
C LYS A 430 22.75 0.50 28.77
N SER A 431 22.75 1.32 27.72
CA SER A 431 21.87 2.50 27.64
C SER A 431 20.40 2.07 27.56
N LYS A 432 19.52 2.77 28.29
CA LYS A 432 18.06 2.57 28.19
C LYS A 432 17.49 2.90 26.81
N ARG A 433 18.26 3.59 25.96
CA ARG A 433 17.89 3.97 24.58
C ARG A 433 18.37 2.99 23.50
N ILE A 434 18.92 1.83 23.88
CA ILE A 434 19.30 0.80 22.89
C ILE A 434 18.12 0.33 22.02
N PRO A 435 16.91 0.06 22.57
CA PRO A 435 15.76 -0.30 21.76
C PRO A 435 15.42 0.75 20.68
N GLU A 436 15.52 2.02 21.04
CA GLU A 436 15.31 3.16 20.13
C GLU A 436 16.36 3.21 19.01
N ALA A 437 17.64 3.03 19.37
CA ALA A 437 18.74 3.02 18.42
C ALA A 437 18.61 1.88 17.40
N MET A 438 18.22 0.68 17.85
CA MET A 438 17.99 -0.47 16.99
C MET A 438 16.83 -0.23 16.02
N TYR A 439 15.72 0.33 16.51
CA TYR A 439 14.56 0.63 15.66
C TYR A 439 14.94 1.63 14.55
N TRP A 440 15.52 2.77 14.91
CA TRP A 440 15.88 3.81 13.95
C TRP A 440 17.01 3.41 13.01
N LEU A 441 17.95 2.58 13.46
CA LEU A 441 18.96 1.99 12.57
C LEU A 441 18.29 1.16 11.47
N GLY A 442 17.33 0.29 11.82
CA GLY A 442 16.56 -0.47 10.84
C GLY A 442 15.76 0.42 9.88
N ALA A 443 15.12 1.48 10.41
CA ALA A 443 14.39 2.45 9.60
C ALA A 443 15.29 3.21 8.61
N CYS A 444 16.49 3.63 9.03
CA CYS A 444 17.45 4.31 8.16
C CYS A 444 18.05 3.38 7.11
N ARG A 445 18.41 2.15 7.48
CA ARG A 445 18.92 1.12 6.55
C ARG A 445 17.89 0.79 5.47
N ARG A 446 16.61 0.78 5.83
CA ARG A 446 15.51 0.66 4.85
C ARG A 446 15.49 1.80 3.83
N VAL A 447 15.71 3.04 4.25
CA VAL A 447 15.74 4.21 3.35
C VAL A 447 16.95 4.14 2.41
N LEU A 448 18.09 3.66 2.91
CA LEU A 448 19.29 3.50 2.08
C LEU A 448 19.19 2.35 1.06
N ASP A 449 18.29 1.39 1.29
CA ASP A 449 18.12 0.17 0.50
C ASP A 449 19.46 -0.52 0.19
N ASP A 450 20.35 -0.57 1.20
CA ASP A 450 21.74 -0.99 1.06
C ASP A 450 21.94 -2.51 1.17
N GLY A 451 20.87 -3.28 0.99
CA GLY A 451 20.87 -4.75 1.12
C GLY A 451 20.96 -5.27 2.56
N TYR A 452 20.89 -4.39 3.58
CA TYR A 452 20.90 -4.81 4.99
C TYR A 452 19.59 -5.51 5.38
N ASP A 453 19.70 -6.60 6.15
CA ASP A 453 18.54 -7.31 6.70
C ASP A 453 17.95 -6.53 7.90
N LYS A 454 17.18 -5.50 7.55
CA LYS A 454 16.40 -4.68 8.48
C LYS A 454 15.37 -5.50 9.28
N GLU A 455 14.84 -6.58 8.70
CA GLU A 455 13.87 -7.45 9.38
C GLU A 455 14.55 -8.20 10.51
N GLU A 456 15.75 -8.76 10.28
CA GLU A 456 16.52 -9.45 11.32
C GLU A 456 16.81 -8.53 12.52
N LEU A 457 17.13 -7.25 12.27
CA LEU A 457 17.39 -6.28 13.35
C LEU A 457 16.13 -5.99 14.17
N TRP A 458 14.98 -5.82 13.51
CA TRP A 458 13.70 -5.60 14.17
C TRP A 458 13.20 -6.85 14.90
N GLU A 459 13.43 -8.05 14.36
CA GLU A 459 13.12 -9.31 15.04
C GLU A 459 13.93 -9.43 16.34
N LYS A 460 15.25 -9.20 16.30
CA LYS A 460 16.10 -9.17 17.52
C LYS A 460 15.59 -8.16 18.54
N LEU A 461 15.13 -6.99 18.10
CA LEU A 461 14.56 -5.97 18.97
C LEU A 461 13.26 -6.47 19.64
N THR A 462 12.37 -7.12 18.89
CA THR A 462 11.13 -7.68 19.43
C THR A 462 11.37 -8.81 20.43
N GLU A 463 12.40 -9.63 20.22
CA GLU A 463 12.80 -10.71 21.11
C GLU A 463 13.46 -10.19 22.39
N ALA A 464 14.43 -9.28 22.27
CA ALA A 464 15.23 -8.81 23.41
C ALA A 464 14.51 -7.78 24.30
N HIS A 465 13.57 -7.02 23.73
CA HIS A 465 12.93 -5.90 24.42
C HIS A 465 11.40 -5.84 24.20
N PRO A 466 10.63 -6.92 24.42
CA PRO A 466 9.20 -6.98 24.10
C PRO A 466 8.33 -5.97 24.87
N ALA A 467 8.81 -5.47 26.01
CA ALA A 467 8.14 -4.42 26.79
C ALA A 467 8.41 -3.00 26.27
N SER A 468 9.36 -2.82 25.36
CA SER A 468 9.73 -1.50 24.83
C SER A 468 8.77 -1.07 23.72
N ARG A 469 8.35 0.20 23.73
CA ARG A 469 7.59 0.81 22.62
C ARG A 469 8.25 0.61 21.26
N TRP A 470 9.58 0.61 21.23
CA TRP A 470 10.37 0.44 20.00
C TRP A 470 10.26 -0.98 19.45
N ALA A 471 10.07 -1.99 20.31
CA ALA A 471 9.74 -3.34 19.88
C ALA A 471 8.33 -3.42 19.29
N TRP A 472 7.36 -2.69 19.84
CA TRP A 472 6.00 -2.64 19.29
C TRP A 472 6.01 -2.02 17.88
N MET A 473 6.74 -0.91 17.71
CA MET A 473 6.94 -0.26 16.42
C MET A 473 7.71 -1.14 15.42
N ALA A 474 8.72 -1.89 15.89
CA ALA A 474 9.46 -2.86 15.09
C ALA A 474 8.56 -3.99 14.59
N ALA A 475 7.74 -4.57 15.47
CA ALA A 475 6.76 -5.58 15.11
C ALA A 475 5.74 -5.06 14.09
N ALA A 476 5.23 -3.85 14.29
CA ALA A 476 4.35 -3.20 13.31
C ALA A 476 5.06 -2.99 11.95
N SER A 477 6.33 -2.60 11.97
CA SER A 477 7.11 -2.37 10.76
C SER A 477 7.34 -3.66 9.96
N ILE A 478 7.60 -4.79 10.64
CA ILE A 478 7.72 -6.12 10.02
C ILE A 478 6.38 -6.54 9.39
N LEU A 479 5.26 -6.37 10.11
CA LEU A 479 3.93 -6.76 9.61
C LEU A 479 3.50 -5.92 8.41
N LEU A 480 3.81 -4.62 8.41
CA LEU A 480 3.48 -3.73 7.30
C LEU A 480 4.23 -4.15 6.02
N THR A 481 5.54 -4.44 6.11
CA THR A 481 6.35 -4.84 4.95
C THR A 481 5.98 -6.20 4.38
N GLY A 482 5.59 -7.17 5.21
CA GLY A 482 5.34 -8.55 4.78
C GLY A 482 3.90 -8.87 4.34
N ALA A 483 2.86 -8.22 4.89
CA ALA A 483 1.48 -8.69 4.74
C ALA A 483 0.52 -7.70 4.06
N THR A 484 0.92 -6.44 3.86
CA THR A 484 -0.02 -5.39 3.42
C THR A 484 0.40 -4.58 2.21
N GLY A 485 1.62 -4.78 1.70
CA GLY A 485 2.21 -3.91 0.67
C GLY A 485 2.37 -2.45 1.12
N SER A 486 2.07 -2.14 2.39
CA SER A 486 2.17 -0.81 2.99
C SER A 486 3.53 -0.68 3.66
N ARG A 487 4.18 0.48 3.55
CA ARG A 487 5.50 0.70 4.15
C ARG A 487 5.39 1.61 5.37
N PRO A 488 6.24 1.44 6.39
CA PRO A 488 6.37 2.43 7.46
C PRO A 488 6.74 3.80 6.88
N ALA A 489 6.30 4.86 7.56
CA ALA A 489 6.64 6.23 7.20
C ALA A 489 8.17 6.42 7.10
N ARG A 490 8.59 7.32 6.22
CA ARG A 490 9.99 7.75 6.14
C ARG A 490 10.39 8.46 7.45
N PRO A 491 11.57 8.15 8.01
CA PRO A 491 12.02 8.78 9.24
C PRO A 491 12.51 10.22 9.04
N GLU A 492 12.93 10.61 7.84
CA GLU A 492 13.26 12.00 7.52
C GLU A 492 12.04 12.93 7.54
N TRP A 493 12.27 14.22 7.80
CA TRP A 493 11.22 15.23 7.64
C TRP A 493 10.82 15.34 6.16
N PRO A 494 9.52 15.40 5.84
CA PRO A 494 9.05 15.74 4.51
C PRO A 494 9.45 17.17 4.15
N ASP A 495 9.57 17.44 2.84
CA ASP A 495 9.73 18.80 2.34
C ASP A 495 8.50 19.64 2.67
N GLU A 496 8.69 20.92 3.00
CA GLU A 496 7.58 21.81 3.35
C GLU A 496 6.57 21.95 2.20
N ALA A 497 7.06 21.93 0.96
CA ALA A 497 6.21 21.93 -0.23
C ALA A 497 5.33 20.67 -0.33
N ASP A 498 5.87 19.50 0.02
CA ASP A 498 5.11 18.24 0.02
C ASP A 498 4.05 18.23 1.15
N LEU A 499 4.33 18.86 2.29
CA LEU A 499 3.35 19.06 3.37
C LEU A 499 2.23 20.02 2.95
N GLU A 500 2.56 21.15 2.33
CA GLU A 500 1.56 22.10 1.83
C GLU A 500 0.70 21.47 0.74
N ALA A 501 1.29 20.63 -0.13
CA ALA A 501 0.59 19.99 -1.25
C ALA A 501 -0.57 19.07 -0.82
N VAL A 502 -0.63 18.65 0.44
CA VAL A 502 -1.71 17.82 1.00
C VAL A 502 -2.70 18.59 1.88
N ARG A 503 -2.46 19.88 2.15
CA ARG A 503 -3.36 20.74 2.93
C ARG A 503 -4.51 21.25 2.08
N VAL A 504 -5.73 20.80 2.35
CA VAL A 504 -6.92 21.29 1.64
C VAL A 504 -7.48 22.51 2.35
N ARG A 505 -7.27 23.69 1.76
CA ARG A 505 -7.79 24.98 2.24
C ARG A 505 -8.88 25.46 1.29
N LYS A 506 -10.14 25.32 1.70
CA LYS A 506 -11.30 25.77 0.91
C LYS A 506 -11.19 27.27 0.64
N GLN A 507 -11.51 27.66 -0.58
CA GLN A 507 -11.66 29.04 -1.01
C GLN A 507 -13.05 29.23 -1.61
N GLU A 508 -13.61 30.43 -1.54
CA GLU A 508 -14.81 30.76 -2.28
C GLU A 508 -14.59 30.55 -3.79
N ALA A 509 -15.57 29.94 -4.45
CA ALA A 509 -15.52 29.70 -5.89
C ALA A 509 -15.54 31.02 -6.65
N LYS A 510 -14.74 31.12 -7.73
CA LYS A 510 -14.85 32.24 -8.67
C LYS A 510 -16.18 32.15 -9.43
N SER A 511 -16.75 33.30 -9.77
CA SER A 511 -17.94 33.39 -10.63
C SER A 511 -17.62 32.95 -12.06
N LEU A 512 -18.64 32.56 -12.83
CA LEU A 512 -18.51 32.17 -14.25
C LEU A 512 -17.87 33.27 -15.11
N GLN A 513 -18.07 34.54 -14.76
CA GLN A 513 -17.47 35.68 -15.49
C GLN A 513 -15.94 35.70 -15.39
N ARG A 514 -15.35 35.04 -14.38
CA ARG A 514 -13.92 35.00 -14.11
C ARG A 514 -13.27 33.66 -14.49
N ILE A 515 -13.90 32.85 -15.34
CA ILE A 515 -13.36 31.55 -15.80
C ILE A 515 -11.97 31.69 -16.42
N LYS A 516 -11.75 32.73 -17.25
CA LYS A 516 -10.46 32.95 -17.91
C LYS A 516 -9.33 33.12 -16.89
N GLU A 517 -9.54 33.94 -15.87
CA GLU A 517 -8.56 34.13 -14.81
C GLU A 517 -8.36 32.84 -13.99
N ALA A 518 -9.44 32.11 -13.71
CA ALA A 518 -9.38 30.86 -12.96
C ALA A 518 -8.53 29.80 -13.68
N GLU A 519 -8.63 29.77 -15.01
CA GLU A 519 -7.82 28.93 -15.89
C GLU A 519 -6.35 29.38 -15.94
N GLU A 520 -6.09 30.68 -16.07
CA GLU A 520 -4.72 31.24 -16.07
C GLU A 520 -3.98 30.92 -14.76
N GLU A 521 -4.65 31.07 -13.61
CA GLU A 521 -4.10 30.73 -12.30
C GLU A 521 -3.85 29.21 -12.16
N ALA A 522 -4.76 28.37 -12.68
CA ALA A 522 -4.59 26.92 -12.67
C ALA A 522 -3.39 26.46 -13.52
N VAL A 523 -3.18 27.08 -14.68
CA VAL A 523 -1.98 26.85 -15.51
C VAL A 523 -0.74 27.28 -14.73
N SER A 524 -0.75 28.48 -14.15
CA SER A 524 0.37 28.99 -13.34
C SER A 524 0.72 28.06 -12.18
N PHE A 525 -0.29 27.55 -11.48
CA PHE A 525 -0.11 26.61 -10.38
C PHE A 525 0.63 25.34 -10.83
N LEU A 526 0.18 24.69 -11.92
CA LEU A 526 0.85 23.48 -12.42
C LEU A 526 2.28 23.76 -12.87
N LEU A 527 2.55 24.91 -13.49
CA LEU A 527 3.91 25.28 -13.91
C LEU A 527 4.84 25.48 -12.70
N GLN A 528 4.37 26.17 -11.66
CA GLN A 528 5.15 26.46 -10.44
C GLN A 528 5.40 25.21 -9.58
N ASN A 529 4.53 24.20 -9.66
CA ASN A 529 4.60 22.99 -8.83
C ASN A 529 5.23 21.78 -9.54
N GLN A 530 5.78 21.95 -10.75
CA GLN A 530 6.53 20.88 -11.41
C GLN A 530 7.93 20.74 -10.81
N LYS A 531 8.28 19.54 -10.37
CA LYS A 531 9.62 19.18 -9.89
C LYS A 531 10.65 19.21 -11.01
N ASP A 532 11.93 19.31 -10.65
CA ASP A 532 13.04 19.36 -11.61
C ASP A 532 13.10 18.15 -12.55
N ASP A 533 12.73 16.97 -12.06
CA ASP A 533 12.70 15.73 -12.84
C ASP A 533 11.53 15.64 -13.83
N GLY A 534 10.64 16.64 -13.82
CA GLY A 534 9.47 16.75 -14.68
C GLY A 534 8.18 16.22 -14.07
N SER A 535 8.22 15.73 -12.83
CA SER A 535 7.06 15.20 -12.16
C SER A 535 6.28 16.23 -11.35
N TRP A 536 5.05 15.91 -10.98
CA TRP A 536 4.26 16.59 -9.96
C TRP A 536 4.09 15.68 -8.75
N PHE A 537 4.16 16.28 -7.57
CA PHE A 537 3.94 15.58 -6.31
C PHE A 537 2.54 14.97 -6.24
N THR A 538 2.46 13.72 -5.79
CA THR A 538 1.21 13.04 -5.46
C THR A 538 1.13 12.80 -3.94
N PRO A 539 -0.01 13.09 -3.29
CA PRO A 539 -0.15 12.91 -1.83
C PRO A 539 0.17 11.51 -1.29
N VAL A 540 0.05 10.46 -2.11
CA VAL A 540 0.45 9.09 -1.74
C VAL A 540 1.95 8.93 -1.47
N GLU A 541 2.78 9.86 -1.96
CA GLU A 541 4.23 9.88 -1.73
C GLU A 541 4.57 10.26 -0.28
N LEU A 542 3.72 11.04 0.42
CA LEU A 542 3.88 11.32 1.87
C LEU A 542 3.80 10.05 2.74
N GLY A 543 3.14 9.00 2.23
CA GLY A 543 2.99 7.72 2.92
C GLY A 543 4.25 6.85 2.91
N GLY A 544 5.38 7.32 2.37
CA GLY A 544 6.63 6.56 2.32
C GLY A 544 6.71 5.51 1.21
N ILE A 545 5.81 5.57 0.23
CA ILE A 545 5.90 4.82 -1.02
C ILE A 545 6.74 5.67 -1.97
N SER A 546 8.05 5.44 -2.04
CA SER A 546 8.95 6.27 -2.87
C SER A 546 9.73 5.50 -3.92
N ASP A 547 9.46 4.21 -4.10
CA ASP A 547 10.22 3.42 -5.05
C ASP A 547 9.58 3.56 -6.44
N SER A 548 10.43 3.97 -7.41
CA SER A 548 10.10 4.21 -8.82
C SER A 548 8.99 3.31 -9.40
N SER A 549 8.02 3.99 -10.03
CA SER A 549 6.70 3.56 -10.53
C SER A 549 5.60 3.34 -9.49
N ILE A 550 4.96 4.45 -9.08
CA ILE A 550 3.63 4.42 -8.49
C ILE A 550 2.65 4.63 -9.65
N PRO A 551 1.80 3.66 -10.02
CA PRO A 551 0.90 3.86 -11.16
C PRO A 551 0.02 5.11 -11.02
N LEU A 552 -0.44 5.43 -9.80
CA LEU A 552 -1.21 6.64 -9.56
C LEU A 552 -0.42 7.92 -9.86
N ARG A 553 0.87 7.96 -9.49
CA ARG A 553 1.76 9.08 -9.83
C ARG A 553 1.86 9.24 -11.34
N ASP A 554 2.08 8.15 -12.06
CA ASP A 554 2.22 8.21 -13.53
C ASP A 554 0.91 8.63 -14.20
N ALA A 555 -0.24 8.22 -13.67
CA ALA A 555 -1.56 8.70 -14.12
C ALA A 555 -1.70 10.22 -13.95
N ILE A 556 -1.40 10.73 -12.75
CA ILE A 556 -1.50 12.17 -12.43
C ILE A 556 -0.54 13.00 -13.28
N ASN A 557 0.69 12.51 -13.47
CA ASN A 557 1.69 13.18 -14.28
C ASN A 557 1.31 13.22 -15.77
N ALA A 558 0.67 12.17 -16.28
CA ALA A 558 0.09 12.17 -17.63
C ALA A 558 -1.08 13.15 -17.76
N LEU A 559 -1.94 13.27 -16.74
CA LEU A 559 -3.04 14.24 -16.72
C LEU A 559 -2.52 15.69 -16.69
N CYS A 560 -1.52 15.99 -15.86
CA CYS A 560 -0.89 17.31 -15.80
C CYS A 560 -0.24 17.68 -17.15
N GLY A 561 0.48 16.73 -17.77
CA GLY A 561 1.04 16.90 -19.10
C GLY A 561 -0.04 17.15 -20.16
N ALA A 562 -1.13 16.39 -20.13
CA ALA A 562 -2.26 16.55 -21.05
C ALA A 562 -2.97 17.90 -20.89
N ALA A 563 -3.14 18.37 -19.65
CA ALA A 563 -3.73 19.67 -19.35
C ALA A 563 -2.87 20.81 -19.93
N LEU A 564 -1.55 20.77 -19.76
CA LEU A 564 -0.63 21.81 -20.24
C LEU A 564 -0.40 21.79 -21.76
N LEU A 565 -0.73 20.69 -22.45
CA LEU A 565 -0.48 20.54 -23.89
C LEU A 565 -1.22 21.56 -24.77
N GLU A 566 -2.45 21.95 -24.39
CA GLU A 566 -3.21 22.98 -25.11
C GLU A 566 -2.60 24.38 -24.95
N TYR A 567 -1.84 24.60 -23.87
CA TYR A 567 -1.18 25.87 -23.57
C TYR A 567 0.26 25.95 -24.09
N ARG A 568 0.73 24.97 -24.88
CA ARG A 568 2.12 24.87 -25.37
C ARG A 568 2.61 26.05 -26.23
N LYS A 569 1.72 26.98 -26.62
CA LYS A 569 2.14 28.26 -27.20
C LYS A 569 2.92 29.11 -26.18
N ASN A 570 2.64 28.93 -24.89
CA ASN A 570 3.50 29.39 -23.80
C ASN A 570 4.74 28.48 -23.73
N SER A 571 5.94 29.09 -23.75
CA SER A 571 7.21 28.36 -23.76
C SER A 571 7.47 27.54 -22.49
N GLU A 572 6.98 27.99 -21.33
CA GLU A 572 7.08 27.27 -20.07
C GLU A 572 6.19 26.03 -20.08
N ALA A 573 4.97 26.14 -20.58
CA ALA A 573 4.07 25.00 -20.77
C ALA A 573 4.66 23.97 -21.75
N ALA A 574 5.24 24.40 -22.87
CA ALA A 574 5.92 23.51 -23.79
C ALA A 574 7.10 22.74 -23.15
N LYS A 575 7.90 23.43 -22.33
CA LYS A 575 8.99 22.81 -21.55
C LYS A 575 8.43 21.82 -20.52
N ALA A 576 7.38 22.18 -19.80
CA ALA A 576 6.76 21.34 -18.78
C ALA A 576 6.18 20.04 -19.38
N VAL A 577 5.50 20.12 -20.53
CA VAL A 577 5.00 18.95 -21.29
C VAL A 577 6.17 18.04 -21.70
N THR A 578 7.25 18.62 -22.24
CA THR A 578 8.44 17.86 -22.64
C THR A 578 9.09 17.15 -21.45
N LYS A 579 9.18 17.80 -20.30
CA LYS A 579 9.67 17.21 -19.05
C LYS A 579 8.76 16.06 -18.59
N SER A 580 7.44 16.22 -18.61
CA SER A 580 6.48 15.15 -18.27
C SER A 580 6.64 13.93 -19.17
N ILE A 581 6.79 14.11 -20.50
CA ILE A 581 7.08 13.01 -21.43
C ILE A 581 8.36 12.27 -21.01
N LYS A 582 9.45 13.00 -20.75
CA LYS A 582 10.74 12.40 -20.34
C LYS A 582 10.59 11.61 -19.04
N PHE A 583 9.90 12.18 -18.06
CA PHE A 583 9.62 11.55 -16.77
C PHE A 583 8.84 10.25 -16.94
N LEU A 584 7.72 10.26 -17.65
CA LEU A 584 6.85 9.09 -17.83
C LEU A 584 7.55 7.96 -18.62
N LEU A 585 8.33 8.30 -19.65
CA LEU A 585 9.15 7.33 -20.37
C LEU A 585 10.22 6.71 -19.46
N LYS A 586 10.84 7.50 -18.58
CA LYS A 586 11.79 7.01 -17.57
C LYS A 586 11.09 6.11 -16.55
N SER A 587 9.97 6.56 -15.97
CA SER A 587 9.19 5.81 -14.98
C SER A 587 8.77 4.44 -15.50
N HIS A 588 8.25 4.37 -16.73
CA HIS A 588 7.87 3.11 -17.37
C HIS A 588 9.06 2.15 -17.57
N ARG A 589 10.23 2.67 -17.97
CA ARG A 589 11.45 1.84 -18.09
C ARG A 589 11.96 1.33 -16.74
N GLU A 590 11.86 2.14 -15.69
CA GLU A 590 12.30 1.76 -14.35
C GLU A 590 11.36 0.74 -13.69
N LYS A 591 10.04 0.89 -13.91
CA LYS A 591 9.02 -0.08 -13.48
C LYS A 591 9.39 -1.51 -13.88
N LYS A 592 9.83 -1.67 -15.14
CA LYS A 592 10.18 -2.97 -15.72
C LYS A 592 11.38 -3.66 -15.08
N LYS A 593 12.19 -2.94 -14.30
CA LYS A 593 13.35 -3.51 -13.59
C LYS A 593 12.97 -4.11 -12.24
N LYS A 594 11.70 -4.03 -11.85
CA LYS A 594 11.22 -4.45 -10.54
C LYS A 594 10.25 -5.61 -10.68
N GLU A 595 10.37 -6.55 -9.78
CA GLU A 595 9.40 -7.62 -9.64
C GLU A 595 8.02 -7.06 -9.23
N PRO A 596 6.93 -7.56 -9.81
CA PRO A 596 5.58 -7.19 -9.40
C PRO A 596 5.35 -7.58 -7.94
N GLY A 597 4.96 -6.62 -7.09
CA GLY A 597 4.53 -6.91 -5.73
C GLY A 597 3.10 -7.48 -5.68
N GLU A 598 2.75 -8.06 -4.53
CA GLU A 598 1.38 -8.41 -4.20
C GLU A 598 0.66 -7.21 -3.57
N TYR A 599 -0.45 -6.78 -4.19
CA TYR A 599 -1.22 -5.62 -3.74
C TYR A 599 -2.71 -5.93 -3.66
N TYR A 600 -3.41 -5.35 -2.67
CA TYR A 600 -4.88 -5.35 -2.64
C TYR A 600 -5.49 -4.60 -3.82
N MET A 601 -4.79 -3.57 -4.30
CA MET A 601 -5.19 -2.72 -5.42
C MET A 601 -4.01 -2.45 -6.37
N ASP A 602 -4.24 -2.54 -7.68
CA ASP A 602 -3.31 -2.24 -8.76
C ASP A 602 -3.86 -1.13 -9.66
N TYR A 603 -3.29 0.06 -9.54
CA TYR A 603 -3.69 1.23 -10.33
C TYR A 603 -3.03 1.29 -11.73
N THR A 604 -2.41 0.21 -12.21
CA THR A 604 -1.79 0.15 -13.55
C THR A 604 -2.77 0.47 -14.67
N CYS A 605 -4.02 0.03 -14.56
CA CYS A 605 -5.06 0.34 -15.55
C CYS A 605 -5.29 1.87 -15.70
N TRP A 606 -5.21 2.62 -14.60
CA TRP A 606 -5.32 4.08 -14.60
C TRP A 606 -4.10 4.76 -15.20
N SER A 607 -2.90 4.32 -14.82
CA SER A 607 -1.67 4.91 -15.36
C SER A 607 -1.58 4.72 -16.87
N HIS A 608 -1.89 3.50 -17.33
CA HIS A 608 -1.80 3.16 -18.74
C HIS A 608 -2.85 3.91 -19.56
N SER A 609 -4.10 3.98 -19.11
CA SER A 609 -5.13 4.74 -19.83
C SER A 609 -4.79 6.23 -19.94
N CYS A 610 -4.32 6.86 -18.86
CA CYS A 610 -3.92 8.27 -18.86
C CYS A 610 -2.70 8.53 -19.75
N MET A 611 -1.69 7.66 -19.69
CA MET A 611 -0.50 7.76 -20.55
C MET A 611 -0.85 7.55 -22.02
N LEU A 612 -1.75 6.61 -22.36
CA LEU A 612 -2.21 6.41 -23.73
C LEU A 612 -2.90 7.67 -24.27
N MET A 613 -3.82 8.27 -23.50
CA MET A 613 -4.48 9.52 -23.88
C MET A 613 -3.47 10.66 -24.07
N PHE A 614 -2.56 10.86 -23.12
CA PHE A 614 -1.57 11.93 -23.19
C PHE A 614 -0.61 11.76 -24.38
N PHE A 615 -0.05 10.56 -24.57
CA PHE A 615 0.89 10.30 -25.66
C PHE A 615 0.23 10.34 -27.03
N ALA A 616 -1.03 9.90 -27.16
CA ALA A 616 -1.80 10.06 -28.39
C ALA A 616 -1.96 11.53 -28.78
N ARG A 617 -2.34 12.39 -27.81
CA ARG A 617 -2.45 13.84 -28.02
C ARG A 617 -1.11 14.50 -28.33
N CYS A 618 -0.02 14.06 -27.69
CA CYS A 618 1.33 14.53 -28.03
C CYS A 618 1.71 14.20 -29.48
N ILE A 619 1.39 13.01 -29.96
CA ILE A 619 1.61 12.60 -31.35
C ILE A 619 0.80 13.48 -32.30
N GLU A 620 -0.47 13.75 -32.01
CA GLU A 620 -1.34 14.62 -32.81
C GLU A 620 -0.81 16.07 -32.83
N ALA A 621 -0.33 16.57 -31.68
CA ALA A 621 0.23 17.91 -31.55
C ALA A 621 1.68 18.07 -32.05
N GLY A 622 2.34 16.99 -32.48
CA GLY A 622 3.75 17.01 -32.93
C GLY A 622 4.77 17.22 -31.82
N VAL A 623 4.45 16.87 -30.56
CA VAL A 623 5.32 17.06 -29.40
C VAL A 623 5.96 15.73 -28.96
N GLY A 624 7.28 15.75 -28.78
CA GLY A 624 8.05 14.57 -28.37
C GLY A 624 8.39 13.61 -29.52
N LYS A 625 9.24 12.61 -29.24
CA LYS A 625 9.70 11.66 -30.26
C LYS A 625 8.62 10.62 -30.56
N LYS A 626 7.89 10.80 -31.67
CA LYS A 626 6.79 9.93 -32.12
C LYS A 626 7.10 8.43 -32.04
N SER A 627 8.30 8.00 -32.42
CA SER A 627 8.68 6.58 -32.34
C SER A 627 8.80 6.05 -30.89
N ALA A 628 9.36 6.85 -29.98
CA ALA A 628 9.44 6.49 -28.57
C ALA A 628 8.04 6.41 -27.93
N LEU A 629 7.19 7.41 -28.21
CA LEU A 629 5.80 7.43 -27.73
C LEU A 629 5.03 6.21 -28.22
N LYS A 630 5.04 5.94 -29.54
CA LYS A 630 4.38 4.76 -30.10
C LYS A 630 4.92 3.44 -29.55
N SER A 631 6.23 3.33 -29.33
CA SER A 631 6.84 2.12 -28.74
C SER A 631 6.30 1.88 -27.34
N THR A 632 6.34 2.90 -26.47
CA THR A 632 5.82 2.79 -25.11
C THR A 632 4.32 2.51 -25.11
N MET A 633 3.52 3.19 -25.94
CA MET A 633 2.07 2.93 -26.03
C MET A 633 1.76 1.47 -26.40
N LYS A 634 2.52 0.84 -27.30
CA LYS A 634 2.36 -0.59 -27.63
C LYS A 634 2.62 -1.49 -26.42
N GLU A 635 3.62 -1.15 -25.61
CA GLU A 635 3.94 -1.90 -24.39
C GLU A 635 2.82 -1.75 -23.34
N LEU A 636 2.32 -0.52 -23.14
CA LEU A 636 1.19 -0.27 -22.24
C LEU A 636 -0.07 -1.04 -22.69
N ILE A 637 -0.36 -1.07 -24.00
CA ILE A 637 -1.48 -1.84 -24.57
C ILE A 637 -1.31 -3.34 -24.29
N LYS A 638 -0.10 -3.87 -24.45
CA LYS A 638 0.21 -5.28 -24.14
C LYS A 638 0.00 -5.60 -22.65
N GLU A 639 0.44 -4.72 -21.75
CA GLU A 639 0.20 -4.90 -20.31
C GLU A 639 -1.28 -4.81 -19.96
N LEU A 640 -2.05 -3.94 -20.62
CA LEU A 640 -3.50 -3.86 -20.45
C LEU A 640 -4.20 -5.14 -20.94
N GLU A 641 -3.77 -5.70 -22.08
CA GLU A 641 -4.29 -6.96 -22.61
C GLU A 641 -4.07 -8.12 -21.63
N GLN A 642 -2.86 -8.23 -21.07
CA GLN A 642 -2.54 -9.24 -20.05
C GLN A 642 -3.36 -9.10 -18.77
N LYS A 643 -3.82 -7.88 -18.45
CA LYS A 643 -4.59 -7.56 -17.25
C LYS A 643 -6.10 -7.51 -17.48
N GLN A 644 -6.58 -7.73 -18.71
CA GLN A 644 -8.00 -7.75 -19.01
C GLN A 644 -8.68 -8.91 -18.27
N ARG A 645 -9.78 -8.63 -17.58
CA ARG A 645 -10.55 -9.64 -16.86
C ARG A 645 -11.27 -10.58 -17.83
N PRO A 646 -11.63 -11.80 -17.42
CA PRO A 646 -12.40 -12.71 -18.27
C PRO A 646 -13.70 -12.09 -18.83
N GLY A 647 -14.34 -11.21 -18.04
CA GLY A 647 -15.52 -10.44 -18.44
C GLY A 647 -15.27 -9.29 -19.43
N GLY A 648 -14.03 -9.08 -19.88
CA GLY A 648 -13.66 -8.07 -20.88
C GLY A 648 -13.26 -6.69 -20.32
N GLY A 649 -13.46 -6.43 -19.03
CA GLY A 649 -13.13 -5.14 -18.42
C GLY A 649 -11.85 -5.15 -17.57
N TRP A 650 -11.67 -4.11 -16.77
CA TRP A 650 -10.55 -3.97 -15.82
C TRP A 650 -11.05 -3.62 -14.43
N SER A 651 -10.27 -4.00 -13.43
CA SER A 651 -10.48 -3.63 -12.04
C SER A 651 -9.15 -3.27 -11.41
N TYR A 652 -9.09 -2.11 -10.76
CA TYR A 652 -7.96 -1.75 -9.91
C TYR A 652 -8.00 -2.55 -8.60
N TYR A 653 -9.13 -3.13 -8.21
CA TYR A 653 -9.21 -4.06 -7.09
C TYR A 653 -8.70 -5.44 -7.53
N ILE A 654 -7.78 -6.00 -6.75
CA ILE A 654 -7.14 -7.30 -7.03
C ILE A 654 -7.68 -8.37 -6.07
N SER A 655 -7.47 -8.22 -4.77
CA SER A 655 -7.88 -9.22 -3.78
C SER A 655 -8.28 -8.53 -2.48
N ALA A 656 -9.19 -9.17 -1.75
CA ALA A 656 -9.57 -8.80 -0.39
C ALA A 656 -8.66 -9.46 0.66
N ASN A 657 -7.96 -10.53 0.29
CA ASN A 657 -7.16 -11.33 1.21
C ASN A 657 -5.90 -11.84 0.52
N LEU A 658 -4.76 -11.21 0.83
CA LEU A 658 -3.46 -11.62 0.30
C LEU A 658 -2.93 -12.92 0.95
N SER A 659 -3.41 -13.29 2.15
CA SER A 659 -2.98 -14.50 2.85
C SER A 659 -3.50 -15.81 2.24
N LYS A 660 -4.43 -15.75 1.28
CA LYS A 660 -4.98 -16.91 0.56
C LYS A 660 -4.38 -17.09 -0.84
N GLY A 661 -3.29 -16.39 -1.13
CA GLY A 661 -2.61 -16.36 -2.41
C GLY A 661 -3.02 -15.16 -3.28
N TYR A 662 -2.09 -14.72 -4.13
CA TYR A 662 -2.28 -13.60 -5.04
C TYR A 662 -3.04 -14.03 -6.30
N LYS A 663 -4.36 -14.23 -6.17
CA LYS A 663 -5.27 -14.39 -7.31
C LYS A 663 -6.16 -13.17 -7.44
N ALA A 664 -6.05 -12.49 -8.57
CA ALA A 664 -6.85 -11.32 -8.85
C ALA A 664 -8.32 -11.71 -9.10
N ASP A 665 -9.25 -10.93 -8.57
CA ASP A 665 -10.69 -11.10 -8.73
C ASP A 665 -11.08 -10.96 -10.22
N ASP A 666 -12.01 -11.79 -10.68
CA ASP A 666 -12.47 -11.79 -12.07
C ASP A 666 -13.42 -10.61 -12.38
N LYS A 667 -13.83 -9.85 -11.35
CA LYS A 667 -14.73 -8.71 -11.49
C LYS A 667 -14.10 -7.55 -12.25
N SER A 668 -14.92 -6.88 -13.05
CA SER A 668 -14.58 -5.63 -13.74
C SER A 668 -15.29 -4.44 -13.10
N ILE A 669 -14.72 -3.23 -13.24
CA ILE A 669 -15.29 -1.98 -12.74
C ILE A 669 -15.66 -1.08 -13.92
N SER A 670 -16.88 -0.54 -13.96
CA SER A 670 -17.41 0.21 -15.11
C SER A 670 -16.59 1.44 -15.51
N PHE A 671 -16.36 2.37 -14.58
CA PHE A 671 -15.63 3.60 -14.87
C PHE A 671 -14.14 3.35 -15.19
N THR A 672 -13.51 2.37 -14.53
CA THR A 672 -12.15 1.92 -14.88
C THR A 672 -12.11 1.39 -16.32
N THR A 673 -13.08 0.53 -16.67
CA THR A 673 -13.18 -0.08 -18.00
C THR A 673 -13.45 0.96 -19.08
N ALA A 674 -14.34 1.93 -18.81
CA ALA A 674 -14.62 3.03 -19.72
C ALA A 674 -13.40 3.96 -19.91
N GLY A 675 -12.66 4.28 -18.84
CA GLY A 675 -11.41 5.04 -18.93
C GLY A 675 -10.35 4.33 -19.78
N VAL A 676 -10.19 3.01 -19.60
CA VAL A 676 -9.30 2.21 -20.46
C VAL A 676 -9.80 2.20 -21.91
N ALA A 677 -11.10 2.05 -22.15
CA ALA A 677 -11.68 2.09 -23.49
C ALA A 677 -11.36 3.40 -24.22
N LEU A 678 -11.51 4.55 -23.55
CA LEU A 678 -11.16 5.85 -24.12
C LEU A 678 -9.66 5.94 -24.44
N GLY A 679 -8.77 5.50 -23.54
CA GLY A 679 -7.33 5.47 -23.79
C GLY A 679 -6.95 4.59 -25.00
N LEU A 680 -7.58 3.44 -25.15
CA LEU A 680 -7.39 2.55 -26.31
C LEU A 680 -7.89 3.20 -27.61
N LEU A 681 -9.04 3.87 -27.58
CA LEU A 681 -9.61 4.55 -28.75
C LEU A 681 -8.72 5.72 -29.22
N GLU A 682 -8.20 6.53 -28.29
CA GLU A 682 -7.23 7.59 -28.60
C GLU A 682 -5.91 7.02 -29.17
N ALA A 683 -5.40 5.94 -28.58
CA ALA A 683 -4.22 5.26 -29.09
C ALA A 683 -4.43 4.76 -30.52
N LYS A 684 -5.60 4.16 -30.81
CA LYS A 684 -5.97 3.72 -32.16
C LYS A 684 -6.06 4.90 -33.13
N LYS A 685 -6.67 6.02 -32.73
CA LYS A 685 -6.76 7.26 -33.53
C LYS A 685 -5.38 7.80 -33.90
N SER A 686 -4.40 7.71 -32.99
CA SER A 686 -3.00 8.13 -33.23
C SER A 686 -2.19 7.15 -34.13
N GLY A 687 -2.83 6.08 -34.60
CA GLY A 687 -2.22 5.05 -35.46
C GLY A 687 -1.30 4.09 -34.68
N VAL A 688 -1.61 3.80 -33.42
CA VAL A 688 -1.02 2.68 -32.67
C VAL A 688 -1.97 1.48 -32.76
N PRO A 689 -1.49 0.27 -33.14
CA PRO A 689 -2.35 -0.90 -33.20
C PRO A 689 -2.95 -1.25 -31.84
N VAL A 690 -4.27 -1.48 -31.81
CA VAL A 690 -5.00 -1.98 -30.64
C VAL A 690 -5.62 -3.33 -31.01
N PRO A 691 -5.39 -4.40 -30.22
CA PRO A 691 -6.02 -5.70 -30.45
C PRO A 691 -7.54 -5.58 -30.58
N ARG A 692 -8.07 -6.05 -31.71
CA ARG A 692 -9.51 -5.91 -32.05
C ARG A 692 -10.40 -6.62 -31.04
N GLU A 693 -10.03 -7.84 -30.65
CA GLU A 693 -10.79 -8.65 -29.69
C GLU A 693 -10.78 -8.04 -28.28
N MET A 694 -9.65 -7.50 -27.82
CA MET A 694 -9.59 -6.81 -26.53
C MET A 694 -10.57 -5.63 -26.50
N LEU A 695 -10.56 -4.78 -27.53
CA LEU A 695 -11.47 -3.62 -27.61
C LEU A 695 -12.94 -4.05 -27.74
N ARG A 696 -13.24 -5.09 -28.53
CA ARG A 696 -14.60 -5.64 -28.64
C ARG A 696 -15.12 -6.09 -27.28
N LYS A 697 -14.37 -6.96 -26.58
CA LYS A 697 -14.73 -7.45 -25.23
C LYS A 697 -14.89 -6.32 -24.21
N THR A 698 -14.08 -5.26 -24.35
CA THR A 698 -14.20 -4.06 -23.50
C THR A 698 -15.56 -3.38 -23.67
N LEU A 699 -15.99 -3.18 -24.92
CA LEU A 699 -17.27 -2.53 -25.21
C LEU A 699 -18.46 -3.44 -24.83
N ASP A 700 -18.33 -4.75 -25.07
CA ASP A 700 -19.33 -5.73 -24.64
C ASP A 700 -19.49 -5.74 -23.11
N CYS A 701 -18.38 -5.63 -22.37
CA CYS A 701 -18.39 -5.49 -20.91
C CYS A 701 -19.18 -4.26 -20.45
N LEU A 702 -18.98 -3.11 -21.09
CA LEU A 702 -19.69 -1.87 -20.76
C LEU A 702 -21.20 -1.95 -21.09
N GLU A 703 -21.58 -2.53 -22.23
CA GLU A 703 -23.01 -2.76 -22.53
C GLU A 703 -23.65 -3.70 -21.50
N ASN A 704 -22.95 -4.76 -21.07
CA ASN A 704 -23.44 -5.67 -20.04
C ASN A 704 -23.60 -5.00 -18.66
N MET A 705 -22.82 -3.95 -18.37
CA MET A 705 -22.94 -3.14 -17.15
C MET A 705 -24.04 -2.08 -17.21
N ARG A 706 -24.60 -1.82 -18.40
CA ARG A 706 -25.61 -0.78 -18.61
C ARG A 706 -27.00 -1.30 -18.29
N ASN A 707 -27.70 -0.64 -17.38
CA ASN A 707 -29.07 -0.97 -17.01
C ASN A 707 -30.09 -0.29 -17.95
N PRO A 708 -31.34 -0.82 -18.03
CA PRO A 708 -32.41 -0.20 -18.82
C PRO A 708 -32.70 1.26 -18.47
N ASN A 709 -32.56 1.63 -17.19
CA ASN A 709 -32.74 3.01 -16.71
C ASN A 709 -31.55 3.94 -17.00
N GLY A 710 -30.51 3.47 -17.71
CA GLY A 710 -29.32 4.23 -18.06
C GLY A 710 -28.23 4.26 -16.98
N SER A 711 -28.45 3.69 -15.80
CA SER A 711 -27.38 3.57 -14.80
C SER A 711 -26.34 2.52 -15.24
N PHE A 712 -25.11 2.68 -14.75
CA PHE A 712 -24.07 1.67 -14.86
C PHE A 712 -23.74 1.07 -13.49
N THR A 713 -23.71 -0.26 -13.46
CA THR A 713 -23.23 -1.06 -12.33
C THR A 713 -21.81 -0.68 -11.92
N TYR A 714 -21.49 -0.76 -10.62
CA TYR A 714 -20.12 -0.55 -10.13
C TYR A 714 -19.21 -1.74 -10.47
N PHE A 715 -19.54 -2.93 -9.96
CA PHE A 715 -18.79 -4.18 -10.17
C PHE A 715 -19.57 -5.17 -11.03
N TYR A 716 -18.93 -5.71 -12.05
CA TYR A 716 -19.50 -6.73 -12.93
C TYR A 716 -18.79 -8.07 -12.75
N ASP A 717 -19.57 -9.10 -12.40
CA ASP A 717 -19.13 -10.50 -12.41
C ASP A 717 -19.76 -11.22 -13.60
N HIS A 718 -18.92 -11.54 -14.60
CA HIS A 718 -19.36 -12.16 -15.85
C HIS A 718 -20.01 -13.55 -15.68
N ARG A 719 -19.78 -14.25 -14.55
CA ARG A 719 -20.27 -15.61 -14.34
C ARG A 719 -21.76 -15.67 -14.04
N ASN A 720 -22.27 -14.67 -13.34
CA ASN A 720 -23.62 -14.71 -12.81
C ASN A 720 -24.56 -13.74 -13.52
N ASN A 721 -24.06 -12.95 -14.50
CA ASN A 721 -24.72 -11.73 -14.98
C ASN A 721 -25.24 -10.83 -13.82
N ALA A 722 -24.66 -11.02 -12.63
CA ALA A 722 -25.12 -10.45 -11.38
C ALA A 722 -24.34 -9.17 -11.10
N GLY A 723 -25.06 -8.20 -10.55
CA GLY A 723 -24.51 -6.88 -10.24
C GLY A 723 -25.30 -5.72 -10.83
N ARG A 724 -26.51 -5.90 -11.35
CA ARG A 724 -27.36 -4.79 -11.87
C ARG A 724 -27.86 -3.86 -10.74
N ASP A 725 -26.93 -3.17 -10.08
CA ASP A 725 -27.21 -2.02 -9.23
C ASP A 725 -27.76 -0.90 -10.13
N ASN A 726 -29.08 -0.71 -10.05
CA ASN A 726 -29.79 0.29 -10.82
C ASN A 726 -29.89 1.64 -10.08
N ASN A 727 -29.17 1.82 -8.96
CA ASN A 727 -29.12 3.04 -8.16
C ASN A 727 -28.55 4.23 -8.95
N LEU A 728 -29.43 5.05 -9.50
CA LEU A 728 -29.06 6.24 -10.26
C LEU A 728 -28.23 7.25 -9.45
N PRO A 729 -28.61 7.67 -8.23
CA PRO A 729 -27.78 8.59 -7.44
C PRO A 729 -26.31 8.16 -7.30
N GLY A 730 -26.06 6.89 -6.97
CA GLY A 730 -24.70 6.36 -6.80
C GLY A 730 -23.97 6.10 -8.13
N SER A 731 -24.69 6.02 -9.25
CA SER A 731 -24.14 5.80 -10.60
C SER A 731 -23.92 7.11 -11.38
N SER A 732 -24.60 8.19 -11.00
CA SER A 732 -24.68 9.44 -11.76
C SER A 732 -23.35 10.02 -12.25
N GLY A 733 -22.27 9.92 -11.46
CA GLY A 733 -20.93 10.38 -11.85
C GLY A 733 -20.29 9.58 -13.00
N ARG A 734 -20.46 8.25 -13.01
CA ARG A 734 -19.86 7.34 -14.01
C ARG A 734 -20.66 7.24 -15.31
N VAL A 735 -21.95 7.59 -15.30
CA VAL A 735 -22.83 7.45 -16.47
C VAL A 735 -22.30 8.20 -17.70
N PRO A 736 -21.95 9.51 -17.63
CA PRO A 736 -21.44 10.23 -18.81
C PRO A 736 -20.18 9.61 -19.42
N LEU A 737 -19.25 9.16 -18.58
CA LEU A 737 -18.02 8.49 -19.01
C LEU A 737 -18.31 7.19 -19.77
N CYS A 738 -19.17 6.33 -19.20
CA CYS A 738 -19.47 5.04 -19.82
C CYS A 738 -20.19 5.22 -21.17
N GLU A 739 -21.16 6.14 -21.25
CA GLU A 739 -21.84 6.45 -22.51
C GLU A 739 -20.90 7.08 -23.54
N LEU A 740 -19.96 7.94 -23.11
CA LEU A 740 -18.92 8.50 -23.96
C LEU A 740 -18.02 7.41 -24.57
N ALA A 741 -17.59 6.45 -23.76
CA ALA A 741 -16.79 5.32 -24.22
C ALA A 741 -17.54 4.45 -25.24
N LEU A 742 -18.82 4.16 -24.99
CA LEU A 742 -19.67 3.40 -25.92
C LEU A 742 -19.91 4.19 -27.21
N TYR A 743 -20.17 5.50 -27.14
CA TYR A 743 -20.37 6.36 -28.31
C TYR A 743 -19.13 6.40 -29.20
N ARG A 744 -17.95 6.73 -28.64
CA ARG A 744 -16.68 6.73 -29.38
C ARG A 744 -16.28 5.34 -29.87
N GLY A 745 -16.71 4.29 -29.17
CA GLY A 745 -16.61 2.89 -29.56
C GLY A 745 -17.59 2.44 -30.66
N LYS A 746 -18.44 3.34 -31.17
CA LYS A 746 -19.48 3.07 -32.18
C LYS A 746 -20.56 2.06 -31.72
N ARG A 747 -20.87 2.07 -30.42
CA ARG A 747 -21.95 1.28 -29.79
C ARG A 747 -23.04 2.14 -29.14
N GLY A 748 -22.72 3.40 -28.83
CA GLY A 748 -23.65 4.37 -28.24
C GLY A 748 -24.39 5.25 -29.27
N SER A 749 -25.12 6.24 -28.78
CA SER A 749 -25.83 7.24 -29.59
C SER A 749 -25.82 8.60 -28.90
N LEU A 750 -26.03 9.69 -29.65
CA LEU A 750 -26.16 11.03 -29.05
C LEU A 750 -27.33 11.11 -28.06
N LYS A 751 -28.41 10.35 -28.29
CA LYS A 751 -29.51 10.25 -27.32
C LYS A 751 -29.01 9.71 -25.97
N ARG A 752 -28.23 8.63 -25.98
CA ARG A 752 -27.66 8.05 -24.76
C ARG A 752 -26.72 9.03 -24.03
N ILE A 753 -25.94 9.82 -24.77
CA ILE A 753 -25.11 10.89 -24.20
C ILE A 753 -25.98 11.94 -23.48
N ARG A 754 -27.04 12.43 -24.13
CA ARG A 754 -27.98 13.40 -23.51
C ARG A 754 -28.64 12.82 -22.26
N ASP A 755 -29.19 11.61 -22.35
CA ASP A 755 -29.85 10.94 -21.23
C ASP A 755 -28.88 10.78 -20.04
N GLY A 756 -27.62 10.42 -20.32
CA GLY A 756 -26.58 10.30 -19.31
C GLY A 756 -26.20 11.62 -18.64
N LEU A 757 -26.11 12.71 -19.42
CA LEU A 757 -25.86 14.05 -18.90
C LEU A 757 -27.05 14.58 -18.08
N ASP A 758 -28.28 14.29 -18.48
CA ASP A 758 -29.48 14.63 -17.70
C ASP A 758 -29.51 13.90 -16.35
N ILE A 759 -29.12 12.62 -16.31
CA ILE A 759 -28.93 11.87 -15.06
C ILE A 759 -27.87 12.55 -14.18
N PHE A 760 -26.71 12.89 -14.74
CA PHE A 760 -25.64 13.55 -14.01
C PHE A 760 -26.11 14.88 -13.40
N VAL A 761 -26.73 15.76 -14.20
CA VAL A 761 -27.23 17.06 -13.73
C VAL A 761 -28.27 16.85 -12.63
N ARG A 762 -29.19 15.88 -12.77
CA ARG A 762 -30.23 15.61 -11.76
C ARG A 762 -29.64 15.28 -10.38
N TYR A 763 -28.53 14.56 -10.30
CA TYR A 763 -27.96 14.08 -9.03
C TYR A 763 -26.70 14.82 -8.55
N ARG A 764 -26.28 15.87 -9.27
CA ARG A 764 -25.03 16.62 -9.04
C ARG A 764 -24.82 17.11 -7.60
N HIS A 765 -25.87 17.54 -6.90
CA HIS A 765 -25.73 18.07 -5.54
C HIS A 765 -25.33 17.01 -4.52
N GLY A 766 -25.71 15.74 -4.74
CA GLY A 766 -25.27 14.63 -3.90
C GLY A 766 -23.77 14.34 -4.06
N LEU A 767 -23.24 14.57 -5.28
CA LEU A 767 -21.82 14.46 -5.60
C LEU A 767 -21.03 15.64 -5.01
N SER A 768 -21.47 16.88 -5.25
CA SER A 768 -20.76 18.09 -4.80
C SER A 768 -20.61 18.16 -3.28
N ARG A 769 -21.58 17.63 -2.51
CA ARG A 769 -21.48 17.53 -1.03
C ARG A 769 -20.37 16.58 -0.54
N GLN A 770 -19.79 15.75 -1.40
CA GLN A 770 -18.68 14.87 -1.01
C GLN A 770 -17.31 15.54 -1.19
N GLN A 771 -17.25 16.69 -1.86
CA GLN A 771 -16.01 17.38 -2.16
C GLN A 771 -15.18 17.68 -0.89
N GLY A 772 -13.89 17.40 -0.98
CA GLY A 772 -12.89 17.67 0.05
C GLY A 772 -12.80 16.62 1.15
N LYS A 773 -13.76 15.69 1.24
CA LYS A 773 -13.79 14.68 2.33
C LYS A 773 -12.68 13.65 2.17
N ALA A 774 -11.97 13.37 3.25
CA ALA A 774 -10.98 12.30 3.36
C ALA A 774 -11.60 10.91 3.24
N LEU A 775 -12.74 10.66 3.90
CA LEU A 775 -13.47 9.40 3.75
C LEU A 775 -14.22 9.32 2.42
N MET A 776 -14.24 8.12 1.85
CA MET A 776 -14.89 7.82 0.58
C MET A 776 -16.29 7.23 0.81
N HIS A 777 -17.14 7.32 -0.21
CA HIS A 777 -18.50 6.75 -0.21
C HIS A 777 -19.37 7.17 0.99
N THR A 778 -19.17 8.40 1.46
CA THR A 778 -19.86 9.02 2.61
C THR A 778 -21.27 9.49 2.28
N GLY A 779 -21.60 9.67 0.99
CA GLY A 779 -22.94 10.06 0.55
C GLY A 779 -24.00 8.98 0.83
N ARG A 780 -25.24 9.40 1.07
CA ARG A 780 -26.39 8.53 1.41
C ARG A 780 -26.56 7.35 0.46
N HIS A 781 -26.24 7.51 -0.82
CA HIS A 781 -26.39 6.49 -1.85
C HIS A 781 -25.04 5.90 -2.31
N GLY A 782 -23.99 6.04 -1.50
CA GLY A 782 -22.64 5.58 -1.82
C GLY A 782 -21.85 6.52 -2.73
N GLN A 783 -22.27 7.78 -2.88
CA GLN A 783 -21.48 8.78 -3.62
C GLN A 783 -20.11 8.98 -2.95
N GLY A 784 -19.04 8.97 -3.74
CA GLY A 784 -17.66 9.12 -3.27
C GLY A 784 -17.07 10.49 -3.58
N SER A 785 -16.10 10.91 -2.77
CA SER A 785 -15.36 12.17 -2.92
C SER A 785 -14.17 12.10 -3.90
N HIS A 786 -13.64 10.89 -4.15
CA HIS A 786 -12.32 10.67 -4.74
C HIS A 786 -12.23 10.66 -6.27
N TYR A 787 -13.36 10.87 -6.96
CA TYR A 787 -13.41 10.93 -8.43
C TYR A 787 -14.34 12.04 -8.95
N LEU A 788 -14.64 13.08 -8.16
CA LEU A 788 -15.60 14.11 -8.60
C LEU A 788 -15.06 14.89 -9.80
N LEU A 789 -13.80 15.31 -9.77
CA LEU A 789 -13.22 16.03 -10.91
C LEU A 789 -12.99 15.11 -12.10
N PHE A 790 -12.80 13.81 -11.87
CA PHE A 790 -12.76 12.82 -12.93
C PHE A 790 -14.13 12.65 -13.59
N ASP A 791 -15.20 12.59 -12.80
CA ASP A 791 -16.58 12.54 -13.31
C ASP A 791 -16.90 13.83 -14.09
N TYR A 792 -16.52 15.01 -13.59
CA TYR A 792 -16.76 16.31 -14.24
C TYR A 792 -16.01 16.44 -15.56
N PHE A 793 -14.73 16.03 -15.58
CA PHE A 793 -13.91 16.00 -16.77
C PHE A 793 -14.52 15.13 -17.88
N ASN A 794 -14.98 13.93 -17.54
CA ASN A 794 -15.58 13.04 -18.54
C ASN A 794 -17.00 13.48 -18.94
N ALA A 795 -17.76 14.08 -18.03
CA ALA A 795 -19.02 14.73 -18.37
C ALA A 795 -18.82 15.91 -19.33
N ALA A 796 -17.78 16.73 -19.15
CA ALA A 796 -17.40 17.78 -20.09
C ALA A 796 -17.02 17.18 -21.46
N GLY A 797 -16.27 16.07 -21.48
CA GLY A 797 -16.00 15.30 -22.70
C GLY A 797 -17.27 14.84 -23.40
N ALA A 798 -18.26 14.33 -22.66
CA ALA A 798 -19.55 13.93 -23.21
C ALA A 798 -20.36 15.12 -23.78
N VAL A 799 -20.31 16.28 -23.13
CA VAL A 799 -20.90 17.53 -23.66
C VAL A 799 -20.28 17.92 -24.99
N SER A 800 -18.96 17.72 -25.16
CA SER A 800 -18.26 18.06 -26.41
C SER A 800 -18.69 17.22 -27.64
N GLU A 801 -19.36 16.09 -27.44
CA GLU A 801 -19.92 15.27 -28.52
C GLU A 801 -21.31 15.75 -28.99
N LEU A 802 -22.02 16.55 -28.18
CA LEU A 802 -23.34 17.07 -28.54
C LEU A 802 -23.25 18.15 -29.62
N PRO A 803 -24.33 18.37 -30.41
CA PRO A 803 -24.45 19.54 -31.28
C PRO A 803 -24.27 20.85 -30.48
N LYS A 804 -23.58 21.84 -31.07
CA LYS A 804 -23.21 23.10 -30.40
C LYS A 804 -24.40 23.81 -29.72
N ALA A 805 -25.58 23.76 -30.34
CA ALA A 805 -26.81 24.38 -29.82
C ALA A 805 -27.31 23.74 -28.51
N GLU A 806 -26.99 22.47 -28.25
CA GLU A 806 -27.47 21.74 -27.07
C GLU A 806 -26.51 21.87 -25.86
N ARG A 807 -25.23 22.23 -26.10
CA ARG A 807 -24.17 22.21 -25.07
C ARG A 807 -24.43 23.20 -23.92
N GLY A 808 -25.06 24.34 -24.20
CA GLY A 808 -25.25 25.43 -23.24
C GLY A 808 -25.94 25.00 -21.94
N LYS A 809 -26.95 24.12 -22.05
CA LYS A 809 -27.70 23.56 -20.90
C LYS A 809 -26.80 22.90 -19.87
N TYR A 810 -25.78 22.15 -20.32
CA TYR A 810 -24.89 21.37 -19.45
C TYR A 810 -23.64 22.15 -19.07
N ARG A 811 -23.14 22.97 -19.98
CA ARG A 811 -21.86 23.67 -19.86
C ARG A 811 -21.77 24.53 -18.59
N ASN A 812 -22.78 25.36 -18.33
CA ASN A 812 -22.77 26.26 -17.17
C ASN A 812 -22.76 25.47 -15.85
N THR A 813 -23.58 24.42 -15.78
CA THR A 813 -23.62 23.52 -14.62
C THR A 813 -22.24 22.90 -14.33
N LEU A 814 -21.54 22.43 -15.38
CA LEU A 814 -20.21 21.83 -15.21
C LEU A 814 -19.15 22.86 -14.83
N TYR A 815 -19.19 24.08 -15.38
CA TYR A 815 -18.30 25.15 -14.93
C TYR A 815 -18.50 25.46 -13.44
N GLU A 816 -19.74 25.60 -12.97
CA GLU A 816 -20.04 25.85 -11.56
C GLU A 816 -19.51 24.72 -10.66
N LEU A 817 -19.72 23.46 -11.07
CA LEU A 817 -19.23 22.30 -10.33
C LEU A 817 -17.69 22.26 -10.24
N VAL A 818 -16.99 22.54 -11.34
CA VAL A 818 -15.52 22.59 -11.36
C VAL A 818 -15.01 23.79 -10.56
N LEU A 819 -15.62 24.97 -10.69
CA LEU A 819 -15.26 26.15 -9.91
C LEU A 819 -15.50 25.96 -8.41
N GLY A 820 -16.50 25.16 -8.04
CA GLY A 820 -16.77 24.75 -6.67
C GLY A 820 -15.62 23.97 -6.01
N THR A 821 -14.75 23.31 -6.78
CA THR A 821 -13.61 22.54 -6.25
C THR A 821 -12.33 23.34 -6.03
N ARG A 822 -12.41 24.66 -6.18
CA ARG A 822 -11.27 25.57 -6.07
C ARG A 822 -10.79 25.73 -4.62
N THR A 823 -9.48 25.85 -4.46
CA THR A 823 -8.78 26.07 -3.19
C THR A 823 -7.82 27.26 -3.25
N VAL A 824 -7.27 27.63 -2.09
CA VAL A 824 -6.27 28.71 -1.95
C VAL A 824 -5.11 28.52 -2.95
N GLY A 825 -4.61 29.62 -3.52
CA GLY A 825 -3.54 29.60 -4.53
C GLY A 825 -4.02 29.28 -5.95
N GLY A 826 -5.32 29.12 -6.15
CA GLY A 826 -5.94 28.95 -7.46
C GLY A 826 -5.84 27.58 -8.08
N CYS A 827 -5.52 26.58 -7.27
CA CYS A 827 -5.61 25.17 -7.60
C CYS A 827 -7.00 24.60 -7.28
N TYR A 828 -7.18 23.31 -7.61
CA TYR A 828 -8.44 22.59 -7.47
C TYR A 828 -8.20 21.23 -6.82
N VAL A 829 -9.14 20.80 -5.98
CA VAL A 829 -9.09 19.48 -5.33
C VAL A 829 -10.50 18.95 -5.06
N ASP A 830 -10.75 17.70 -5.42
CA ASP A 830 -11.96 16.97 -5.06
C ASP A 830 -11.76 16.06 -3.85
N ASN A 831 -10.59 15.43 -3.72
CA ASN A 831 -10.21 14.60 -2.60
C ASN A 831 -8.73 14.78 -2.24
N PRO A 832 -8.39 14.89 -0.94
CA PRO A 832 -7.02 15.14 -0.51
C PRO A 832 -6.03 14.01 -0.86
N MET A 833 -6.49 12.77 -1.05
CA MET A 833 -5.67 11.64 -1.51
C MET A 833 -5.20 11.81 -2.96
N MET A 834 -6.02 12.44 -3.82
CA MET A 834 -5.69 12.70 -5.22
C MET A 834 -4.84 13.95 -5.38
N GLY A 835 -5.07 14.96 -4.52
CA GLY A 835 -4.23 16.15 -4.37
C GLY A 835 -4.47 17.24 -5.41
N HIS A 836 -3.90 18.41 -5.14
CA HIS A 836 -4.11 19.63 -5.93
C HIS A 836 -3.64 19.51 -7.39
N ASN A 837 -2.55 18.80 -7.65
CA ASN A 837 -2.04 18.63 -9.02
C ASN A 837 -3.01 17.85 -9.90
N CYS A 838 -3.54 16.73 -9.38
CA CYS A 838 -4.54 15.92 -10.07
C CYS A 838 -5.82 16.73 -10.33
N GLY A 839 -6.36 17.36 -9.28
CA GLY A 839 -7.59 18.15 -9.39
C GLY A 839 -7.46 19.32 -10.35
N THR A 840 -6.35 20.07 -10.29
CA THR A 840 -6.08 21.20 -11.18
C THR A 840 -5.94 20.76 -12.64
N ALA A 841 -5.26 19.63 -12.90
CA ALA A 841 -5.17 19.08 -14.25
C ALA A 841 -6.55 18.70 -14.81
N MET A 842 -7.39 18.04 -14.02
CA MET A 842 -8.76 17.67 -14.43
C MET A 842 -9.67 18.90 -14.61
N ALA A 843 -9.50 19.94 -13.79
CA ALA A 843 -10.22 21.20 -13.96
C ALA A 843 -9.87 21.87 -15.31
N LEU A 844 -8.58 21.97 -15.64
CA LEU A 844 -8.11 22.50 -16.93
C LEU A 844 -8.60 21.68 -18.12
N LEU A 845 -8.54 20.35 -18.04
CA LEU A 845 -9.07 19.46 -19.07
C LEU A 845 -10.59 19.61 -19.23
N SER A 846 -11.32 19.86 -18.15
CA SER A 846 -12.76 20.17 -18.19
C SER A 846 -13.01 21.48 -18.94
N PHE A 847 -12.27 22.55 -18.59
CA PHE A 847 -12.41 23.86 -19.26
C PHE A 847 -12.13 23.77 -20.76
N GLN A 848 -11.15 22.96 -21.18
CA GLN A 848 -10.84 22.73 -22.60
C GLN A 848 -12.03 22.13 -23.36
N TYR A 849 -12.68 21.10 -22.84
CA TYR A 849 -13.85 20.51 -23.49
C TYR A 849 -15.06 21.47 -23.51
N LEU A 850 -15.26 22.24 -22.45
CA LEU A 850 -16.41 23.15 -22.34
C LEU A 850 -16.29 24.40 -23.25
N LYS A 851 -15.07 24.74 -23.69
CA LYS A 851 -14.83 25.84 -24.64
C LYS A 851 -15.19 25.50 -26.09
N GLN A 852 -15.06 24.23 -26.45
CA GLN A 852 -15.35 23.72 -27.81
C GLN A 852 -16.85 23.75 -28.09
#